data_AF-E1JR32-F1
#
_entry.id   AF-E1JR32-F1
#
_cell.length_a   1.000
_cell.length_b   1.000
_cell.length_c   1.000
_cell.angle_alpha   90.00
_cell.angle_beta   90.00
_cell.angle_gamma   90.00
#
_symmetry.space_group_name_H-M   'P 1'
#
loop_
_entity.id
_entity.type
_entity.pdbx_description
1 polymer ?
#
loop_
_entity_poly.entity_id
_entity_poly.type
_entity_poly.pdbx_seq_one_letter_code
_entity_poly.pdbx_strand_id
1 'polypeptide(L)'
;MAVTTIDDPLFDQECYLLNTGQNGATPGIDLNVALVWPDYTGQGVTVGVFDTGVEYDHPDISANLDVSLSFSAMENGADGQPVLTEDNHGMAVAGEIAAVAGNGIGGVGVAYDAALASIYLDLSEQVEDGQLKAAFADALQRTVGVCDVMSNSWGFSGVFDNFNAPEGQGMGEALSRAVSEGRGGLGAIVVFAAGNEREEGFDANADNLTNSPYVISVAAVDNTGKVSSYSTPSASNLVAAPSNSHYYTWETVVIPAEDEDGEDEVIQELVSHSYGDIVTTDRVGTLGYNTAASPEGDYAYDFSGTSAAAPLVSGVVALMLEADPVLGYRDVQDILALTARNTDAAGDWTVNGATTWNGGGMHASRDVGYGLVDATAAVRLAETWDTQSTTENLLVTTGEAGVGVTLPDDGTGSVSSGIAMAAGVAVERAEIVLDLSTEDVSGLTFVLTSPAGTQSVLFDAPGMAGAYPANFAMTSTAFLGESSQGDWMLTVNDTKADGATVDLDGWTLNLYGAAATDDTRYVYTNEYGTYAAQDPSRTLLVDLTGTDTINASPVTAGSAVTLAPGTVSLIDGAAVVLAPLTTIENLATGDGNDLLVDNDADNSLYGGRGDDVLMTGRGDDSLDGGPGFDVVGFPNIYADYTIGTDTGVLTVSSQAGVKTIANVEALSFADRVVPATDALTRTDLGNTNGLLAVVG
;
A
#
# COMPACT_ATOMS: atom_id res chain seq x y z
N MET A 1 18.47 -16.14 9.11
CA MET A 1 19.61 -15.21 9.23
C MET A 1 19.92 -15.00 10.70
N ALA A 2 21.01 -14.33 11.09
CA ALA A 2 21.16 -13.90 12.49
C ALA A 2 20.16 -12.75 12.69
N VAL A 3 19.26 -12.85 13.66
CA VAL A 3 18.30 -11.76 13.95
C VAL A 3 19.10 -10.53 14.38
N THR A 4 18.97 -9.44 13.64
CA THR A 4 19.56 -8.14 14.00
C THR A 4 18.97 -7.72 15.33
N THR A 5 19.83 -7.48 16.31
CA THR A 5 19.38 -6.93 17.60
C THR A 5 19.32 -5.42 17.42
N ILE A 6 18.11 -4.86 17.44
CA ILE A 6 17.89 -3.42 17.42
C ILE A 6 18.35 -2.85 18.77
N ASP A 7 19.48 -2.15 18.78
CA ASP A 7 20.06 -1.50 19.97
C ASP A 7 20.30 0.00 19.77
N ASP A 8 19.69 0.55 18.73
CA ASP A 8 19.78 1.94 18.29
C ASP A 8 19.05 2.86 19.29
N PRO A 9 19.70 3.93 19.78
CA PRO A 9 19.23 4.71 20.93
C PRO A 9 17.96 5.53 20.68
N LEU A 10 17.59 5.79 19.42
CA LEU A 10 16.40 6.55 19.06
C LEU A 10 15.19 5.66 18.72
N PHE A 11 15.36 4.34 18.60
CA PHE A 11 14.28 3.42 18.22
C PHE A 11 13.04 3.52 19.12
N ASP A 12 13.21 3.70 20.43
CA ASP A 12 12.10 3.87 21.38
C ASP A 12 11.26 5.16 21.11
N GLN A 13 11.78 6.09 20.31
CA GLN A 13 11.10 7.33 19.92
C GLN A 13 10.45 7.24 18.53
N GLU A 14 10.79 6.23 17.72
CA GLU A 14 10.26 5.99 16.38
C GLU A 14 8.87 5.32 16.46
N CYS A 15 7.87 6.06 16.96
CA CYS A 15 6.54 5.51 17.17
C CYS A 15 5.87 5.02 15.87
N TYR A 16 6.30 5.49 14.71
CA TYR A 16 5.82 5.02 13.41
C TYR A 16 6.29 3.58 13.09
N LEU A 17 7.37 3.08 13.71
CA LEU A 17 7.81 1.68 13.58
C LEU A 17 7.16 0.78 14.63
N LEU A 18 7.11 1.27 15.89
CA LEU A 18 6.54 0.54 17.01
C LEU A 18 5.89 1.49 18.02
N ASN A 19 4.56 1.60 17.97
CA ASN A 19 3.79 2.45 18.85
C ASN A 19 3.28 1.68 20.07
N THR A 20 3.89 1.93 21.21
CA THR A 20 3.51 1.38 22.53
C THR A 20 2.75 2.39 23.40
N GLY A 21 2.38 3.55 22.85
CA GLY A 21 1.72 4.65 23.55
C GLY A 21 2.67 5.73 24.08
N GLN A 22 3.91 5.78 23.58
CA GLN A 22 4.86 6.83 23.90
C GLN A 22 4.32 8.21 23.49
N ASN A 23 4.65 9.23 24.27
CA ASN A 23 4.30 10.64 24.00
C ASN A 23 2.80 10.93 23.74
N GLY A 24 1.91 10.10 24.30
CA GLY A 24 0.45 10.29 24.17
C GLY A 24 -0.17 9.67 22.91
N ALA A 25 0.61 8.89 22.15
CA ALA A 25 0.15 8.16 20.98
C ALA A 25 -0.84 7.03 21.35
N THR A 26 -1.62 6.58 20.36
CA THR A 26 -2.51 5.41 20.49
C THR A 26 -1.73 4.14 20.11
N PRO A 27 -1.54 3.15 21.01
CA PRO A 27 -0.79 1.94 20.68
C PRO A 27 -1.30 1.22 19.43
N GLY A 28 -0.38 0.73 18.59
CA GLY A 28 -0.68 0.05 17.33
C GLY A 28 -1.00 0.95 16.13
N ILE A 29 -1.02 2.28 16.33
CA ILE A 29 -0.97 3.26 15.22
C ILE A 29 0.49 3.45 14.82
N ASP A 30 0.96 2.53 13.99
CA ASP A 30 2.32 2.41 13.45
C ASP A 30 2.26 1.64 12.11
N LEU A 31 3.40 1.33 11.49
CA LEU A 31 3.45 0.53 10.27
C LEU A 31 3.26 -0.97 10.50
N ASN A 32 3.19 -1.44 11.75
CA ASN A 32 3.21 -2.86 12.08
C ASN A 32 4.36 -3.62 11.37
N VAL A 33 5.58 -3.09 11.41
CA VAL A 33 6.74 -3.62 10.65
C VAL A 33 7.58 -4.63 11.45
N ALA A 34 7.51 -4.61 12.78
CA ALA A 34 8.40 -5.39 13.63
C ALA A 34 8.31 -6.92 13.39
N LEU A 35 7.15 -7.44 12.95
CA LEU A 35 6.96 -8.86 12.62
C LEU A 35 7.53 -9.26 11.26
N VAL A 36 7.93 -8.29 10.43
CA VAL A 36 8.52 -8.52 9.10
C VAL A 36 10.03 -8.74 9.19
N TRP A 37 10.72 -7.97 10.04
CA TRP A 37 12.19 -7.96 10.17
C TRP A 37 12.89 -9.28 10.47
N PRO A 38 12.29 -10.29 11.11
CA PRO A 38 12.90 -11.61 11.19
C PRO A 38 13.16 -12.26 9.82
N ASP A 39 12.37 -11.89 8.81
CA ASP A 39 12.35 -12.53 7.48
C ASP A 39 12.85 -11.60 6.37
N TYR A 40 12.42 -10.34 6.37
CA TYR A 40 12.71 -9.35 5.33
C TYR A 40 13.11 -8.00 5.93
N THR A 41 14.08 -7.36 5.30
CA THR A 41 14.79 -6.16 5.78
C THR A 41 15.00 -5.11 4.68
N GLY A 42 14.51 -5.37 3.47
CA GLY A 42 14.72 -4.59 2.26
C GLY A 42 15.87 -5.10 1.39
N GLN A 43 16.51 -6.20 1.76
CA GLN A 43 17.74 -6.66 1.13
C GLN A 43 17.55 -6.96 -0.36
N GLY A 44 18.44 -6.40 -1.19
CA GLY A 44 18.43 -6.62 -2.63
C GLY A 44 17.48 -5.71 -3.41
N VAL A 45 16.76 -4.82 -2.73
CA VAL A 45 15.93 -3.78 -3.34
C VAL A 45 16.67 -2.44 -3.34
N THR A 46 16.59 -1.71 -4.45
CA THR A 46 17.17 -0.37 -4.60
C THR A 46 16.08 0.71 -4.54
N VAL A 47 16.15 1.59 -3.55
CA VAL A 47 15.25 2.73 -3.39
C VAL A 47 15.96 4.02 -3.79
N GLY A 48 15.44 4.70 -4.80
CA GLY A 48 15.89 6.05 -5.19
C GLY A 48 15.22 7.11 -4.34
N VAL A 49 16.00 7.96 -3.69
CA VAL A 49 15.54 9.15 -2.95
C VAL A 49 15.67 10.36 -3.88
N PHE A 50 14.55 10.81 -4.45
CA PHE A 50 14.48 11.94 -5.37
C PHE A 50 14.15 13.20 -4.58
N ASP A 51 15.18 13.90 -4.14
CA ASP A 51 15.07 14.98 -3.16
C ASP A 51 16.28 15.93 -3.22
N THR A 52 16.42 16.80 -2.25
CA THR A 52 17.54 17.73 -2.00
C THR A 52 18.90 17.06 -1.70
N GLY A 53 19.03 15.74 -1.90
CA GLY A 53 20.27 14.99 -1.76
C GLY A 53 20.44 14.29 -0.40
N VAL A 54 21.35 13.32 -0.37
CA VAL A 54 21.69 12.52 0.82
C VAL A 54 23.19 12.62 1.09
N GLU A 55 23.57 12.87 2.34
CA GLU A 55 24.98 13.04 2.71
C GLU A 55 25.69 11.69 2.78
N TYR A 56 26.77 11.53 2.01
CA TYR A 56 27.37 10.22 1.73
C TYR A 56 28.09 9.61 2.93
N ASP A 57 28.58 10.44 3.84
CA ASP A 57 29.32 10.02 5.03
C ASP A 57 28.48 10.06 6.31
N HIS A 58 27.16 10.24 6.20
CA HIS A 58 26.27 10.09 7.35
C HIS A 58 26.44 8.69 7.95
N PRO A 59 26.79 8.57 9.24
CA PRO A 59 27.23 7.31 9.84
C PRO A 59 26.13 6.25 9.86
N ASP A 60 24.87 6.67 9.86
CA ASP A 60 23.70 5.80 9.89
C ASP A 60 23.14 5.44 8.51
N ILE A 61 23.76 5.92 7.42
CA ILE A 61 23.25 5.75 6.04
C ILE A 61 24.32 5.24 5.08
N SER A 62 25.58 5.62 5.29
CA SER A 62 26.69 5.31 4.39
C SER A 62 26.89 3.82 4.05
N ALA A 63 26.42 2.90 4.91
CA ALA A 63 26.48 1.46 4.63
C ALA A 63 25.45 0.99 3.60
N ASN A 64 24.31 1.69 3.52
CA ASN A 64 23.19 1.36 2.64
C ASN A 64 23.16 2.23 1.38
N LEU A 65 23.89 3.36 1.36
CA LEU A 65 23.94 4.24 0.20
C LEU A 65 24.91 3.74 -0.88
N ASP A 66 24.39 3.49 -2.09
CA ASP A 66 25.19 3.24 -3.28
C ASP A 66 25.50 4.56 -4.01
N VAL A 67 26.67 5.12 -3.72
CA VAL A 67 27.18 6.34 -4.36
C VAL A 67 27.43 6.18 -5.86
N SER A 68 27.52 4.96 -6.40
CA SER A 68 27.69 4.72 -7.84
C SER A 68 26.39 4.85 -8.63
N LEU A 69 25.25 4.72 -7.96
CA LEU A 69 23.91 4.92 -8.51
C LEU A 69 23.41 6.35 -8.26
N SER A 70 24.04 7.07 -7.34
CA SER A 70 23.65 8.42 -6.93
C SER A 70 24.14 9.50 -7.89
N PHE A 71 23.32 10.53 -8.15
CA PHE A 71 23.67 11.60 -9.07
C PHE A 71 22.82 12.86 -8.88
N SER A 72 23.26 13.99 -9.46
CA SER A 72 22.42 15.18 -9.64
C SER A 72 21.70 15.16 -10.98
N ALA A 73 20.39 15.42 -10.96
CA ALA A 73 19.61 15.68 -12.16
C ALA A 73 19.69 17.16 -12.59
N MET A 74 20.34 18.00 -11.80
CA MET A 74 20.45 19.45 -12.00
C MET A 74 21.86 19.87 -12.40
N GLU A 75 22.00 20.93 -13.20
CA GLU A 75 23.31 21.43 -13.64
C GLU A 75 24.14 22.05 -12.49
N ASN A 76 23.49 22.47 -11.40
CA ASN A 76 24.15 23.08 -10.25
C ASN A 76 24.67 22.06 -9.21
N GLY A 77 24.30 20.77 -9.34
CA GLY A 77 24.82 19.70 -8.48
C GLY A 77 26.02 18.97 -9.10
N ALA A 78 26.92 18.48 -8.24
CA ALA A 78 28.11 17.72 -8.67
C ALA A 78 27.91 16.19 -8.60
N ASP A 79 27.12 15.72 -7.64
CA ASP A 79 26.74 14.32 -7.36
C ASP A 79 25.36 14.30 -6.66
N GLY A 80 24.97 13.18 -6.05
CA GLY A 80 23.72 13.08 -5.28
C GLY A 80 23.78 13.69 -3.87
N GLN A 81 24.82 14.44 -3.52
CA GLN A 81 24.88 15.07 -2.19
C GLN A 81 24.11 16.39 -2.15
N PRO A 82 23.69 16.82 -0.95
CA PRO A 82 23.18 18.15 -0.72
C PRO A 82 24.14 19.26 -1.18
N VAL A 83 23.61 20.33 -1.74
CA VAL A 83 24.40 21.45 -2.29
C VAL A 83 24.24 22.72 -1.46
N LEU A 84 23.01 23.03 -1.06
CA LEU A 84 22.62 24.17 -0.25
C LEU A 84 22.68 23.85 1.25
N THR A 85 22.62 24.89 2.08
CA THR A 85 22.64 24.74 3.54
C THR A 85 21.32 24.20 4.10
N GLU A 86 20.24 24.47 3.38
CA GLU A 86 18.86 24.08 3.61
C GLU A 86 18.49 22.71 2.98
N ASP A 87 19.44 22.09 2.27
CA ASP A 87 19.25 20.76 1.69
C ASP A 87 19.43 19.68 2.79
N ASN A 88 18.42 19.57 3.64
CA ASN A 88 18.35 18.59 4.73
C ASN A 88 17.18 17.61 4.59
N HIS A 89 16.22 17.91 3.73
CA HIS A 89 15.00 17.14 3.58
C HIS A 89 15.28 15.72 3.06
N GLY A 90 16.14 15.56 2.05
CA GLY A 90 16.49 14.25 1.49
C GLY A 90 17.22 13.34 2.48
N MET A 91 17.94 13.93 3.42
CA MET A 91 18.61 13.21 4.49
C MET A 91 17.61 12.57 5.46
N ALA A 92 16.55 13.30 5.84
CA ALA A 92 15.48 12.80 6.69
C ALA A 92 14.68 11.68 6.00
N VAL A 93 14.33 11.87 4.73
CA VAL A 93 13.64 10.89 3.88
C VAL A 93 14.45 9.59 3.78
N ALA A 94 15.77 9.68 3.58
CA ALA A 94 16.65 8.51 3.50
C ALA A 94 16.71 7.71 4.80
N GLY A 95 16.70 8.39 5.95
CA GLY A 95 16.71 7.77 7.28
C GLY A 95 15.50 6.90 7.54
N GLU A 96 14.31 7.41 7.22
CA GLU A 96 13.06 6.67 7.40
C GLU A 96 13.02 5.39 6.54
N ILE A 97 13.62 5.42 5.35
CA ILE A 97 13.66 4.28 4.45
C ILE A 97 14.67 3.24 4.95
N ALA A 98 15.93 3.65 5.18
CA ALA A 98 17.03 2.69 5.36
C ALA A 98 18.16 3.18 6.27
N ALA A 99 17.87 3.91 7.36
CA ALA A 99 18.82 4.04 8.46
C ALA A 99 19.23 2.64 8.98
N VAL A 100 20.51 2.47 9.27
CA VAL A 100 21.12 1.16 9.52
C VAL A 100 20.74 0.64 10.91
N ALA A 101 20.12 -0.53 10.97
CA ALA A 101 19.74 -1.15 12.24
C ALA A 101 20.91 -1.80 12.99
N GLY A 102 20.87 -1.77 14.33
CA GLY A 102 21.75 -2.51 15.22
C GLY A 102 23.21 -2.05 15.19
N ASN A 103 23.43 -0.78 14.89
CA ASN A 103 24.77 -0.18 14.84
C ASN A 103 25.09 0.64 16.10
N GLY A 104 24.10 0.82 16.99
CA GLY A 104 24.22 1.51 18.28
C GLY A 104 24.28 3.04 18.17
N ILE A 105 23.86 3.61 17.05
CA ILE A 105 23.68 5.05 16.83
C ILE A 105 22.28 5.30 16.25
N GLY A 106 21.76 6.51 16.38
CA GLY A 106 20.54 6.90 15.67
C GLY A 106 19.31 6.03 15.89
N GLY A 107 18.55 5.89 14.81
CA GLY A 107 17.28 5.19 14.72
C GLY A 107 17.36 4.03 13.73
N VAL A 108 16.23 3.64 13.15
CA VAL A 108 16.13 2.49 12.24
C VAL A 108 15.25 2.83 11.04
N GLY A 109 15.70 2.49 9.84
CA GLY A 109 14.87 2.57 8.64
C GLY A 109 13.87 1.43 8.57
N VAL A 110 12.72 1.66 7.93
CA VAL A 110 11.70 0.62 7.68
C VAL A 110 12.32 -0.60 6.98
N ALA A 111 13.15 -0.35 5.98
CA ALA A 111 13.87 -1.33 5.17
C ALA A 111 15.39 -1.12 5.33
N TYR A 112 15.88 -1.35 6.55
CA TYR A 112 17.24 -1.03 6.99
C TYR A 112 18.39 -1.79 6.29
N ASP A 113 18.12 -2.73 5.38
CA ASP A 113 19.12 -3.39 4.52
C ASP A 113 18.88 -3.11 3.01
N ALA A 114 17.94 -2.23 2.67
CA ALA A 114 17.75 -1.76 1.29
C ALA A 114 18.90 -0.87 0.82
N ALA A 115 19.23 -0.95 -0.46
CA ALA A 115 20.20 -0.04 -1.07
C ALA A 115 19.53 1.30 -1.39
N LEU A 116 20.16 2.41 -1.01
CA LEU A 116 19.71 3.76 -1.36
C LEU A 116 20.49 4.29 -2.57
N ALA A 117 19.82 5.02 -3.44
CA ALA A 117 20.43 5.87 -4.46
C ALA A 117 19.95 7.31 -4.27
N SER A 118 20.86 8.26 -4.11
CA SER A 118 20.47 9.67 -3.95
C SER A 118 20.40 10.38 -5.29
N ILE A 119 19.21 10.85 -5.64
CA ILE A 119 18.90 11.52 -6.90
C ILE A 119 18.58 12.99 -6.59
N TYR A 120 19.61 13.84 -6.68
CA TYR A 120 19.49 15.23 -6.29
C TYR A 120 18.61 16.04 -7.26
N LEU A 121 17.63 16.72 -6.69
CA LEU A 121 16.78 17.75 -7.28
C LEU A 121 16.95 19.03 -6.46
N ASP A 122 17.12 20.17 -7.13
CA ASP A 122 17.07 21.47 -6.47
C ASP A 122 15.60 21.89 -6.37
N LEU A 123 15.06 21.76 -5.16
CA LEU A 123 13.68 22.08 -4.80
C LEU A 123 13.53 23.48 -4.20
N SER A 124 14.55 24.34 -4.33
CA SER A 124 14.48 25.71 -3.85
C SER A 124 13.52 26.55 -4.70
N GLU A 125 12.94 27.59 -4.08
CA GLU A 125 12.08 28.56 -4.78
C GLU A 125 12.77 29.32 -5.93
N GLN A 126 14.08 29.15 -6.11
CA GLN A 126 14.85 29.76 -7.19
C GLN A 126 14.76 28.99 -8.51
N VAL A 127 14.33 27.73 -8.48
CA VAL A 127 14.16 26.89 -9.67
C VAL A 127 12.74 27.03 -10.20
N GLU A 128 12.59 27.39 -11.47
CA GLU A 128 11.28 27.44 -12.11
C GLU A 128 10.74 26.01 -12.35
N ASP A 129 9.43 25.79 -12.17
CA ASP A 129 8.79 24.46 -12.34
C ASP A 129 9.12 23.78 -13.67
N GLY A 130 9.26 24.55 -14.75
CA GLY A 130 9.64 24.00 -16.06
C GLY A 130 11.03 23.37 -16.06
N GLN A 131 11.98 23.91 -15.29
CA GLN A 131 13.31 23.34 -15.11
C GLN A 131 13.25 22.11 -14.21
N LEU A 132 12.50 22.17 -13.11
CA LEU A 132 12.33 21.04 -12.20
C LEU A 132 11.66 19.84 -12.91
N LYS A 133 10.61 20.09 -13.70
CA LYS A 133 9.97 19.07 -14.56
C LYS A 133 10.95 18.42 -15.52
N ALA A 134 11.77 19.21 -16.22
CA ALA A 134 12.75 18.68 -17.15
C ALA A 134 13.81 17.82 -16.44
N ALA A 135 14.29 18.27 -15.28
CA ALA A 135 15.26 17.53 -14.47
C ALA A 135 14.68 16.23 -13.91
N PHE A 136 13.46 16.28 -13.38
CA PHE A 136 12.79 15.09 -12.87
C PHE A 136 12.49 14.08 -13.99
N ALA A 137 12.06 14.53 -15.17
CA ALA A 137 11.88 13.64 -16.33
C ALA A 137 13.20 12.97 -16.76
N ASP A 138 14.34 13.67 -16.72
CA ASP A 138 15.67 13.08 -16.96
C ASP A 138 16.05 12.08 -15.86
N ALA A 139 15.79 12.44 -14.60
CA ALA A 139 16.06 11.60 -13.44
C ALA A 139 15.31 10.25 -13.54
N LEU A 140 14.02 10.28 -13.84
CA LEU A 140 13.20 9.08 -14.08
C LEU A 140 13.79 8.23 -15.21
N GLN A 141 14.19 8.85 -16.33
CA GLN A 141 14.78 8.13 -17.46
C GLN A 141 16.08 7.42 -17.11
N ARG A 142 16.93 8.05 -16.30
CA ARG A 142 18.24 7.51 -15.88
C ARG A 142 18.13 6.41 -14.83
N THR A 143 17.06 6.42 -14.04
CA THR A 143 16.80 5.43 -12.98
C THR A 143 15.94 4.27 -13.44
N VAL A 144 15.36 4.32 -14.66
CA VAL A 144 14.69 3.16 -15.28
C VAL A 144 15.65 1.97 -15.34
N GLY A 145 15.31 0.90 -14.62
CA GLY A 145 16.13 -0.31 -14.53
C GLY A 145 17.30 -0.23 -13.56
N VAL A 146 17.36 0.83 -12.75
CA VAL A 146 18.32 0.99 -11.63
C VAL A 146 17.58 0.94 -10.30
N CYS A 147 16.57 1.80 -10.11
CA CYS A 147 15.78 1.84 -8.89
C CYS A 147 14.55 0.95 -9.04
N ASP A 148 14.28 0.15 -8.01
CA ASP A 148 13.04 -0.62 -7.90
C ASP A 148 11.89 0.27 -7.40
N VAL A 149 12.20 1.13 -6.43
CA VAL A 149 11.28 2.08 -5.79
C VAL A 149 11.81 3.50 -5.96
N MET A 150 10.94 4.44 -6.28
CA MET A 150 11.25 5.86 -6.46
C MET A 150 10.44 6.67 -5.45
N SER A 151 11.12 7.16 -4.41
CA SER A 151 10.51 7.92 -3.32
C SER A 151 10.60 9.41 -3.59
N ASN A 152 9.47 10.11 -3.56
CA ASN A 152 9.36 11.53 -3.88
C ASN A 152 8.52 12.24 -2.80
N SER A 153 9.17 13.07 -2.00
CA SER A 153 8.55 13.80 -0.89
C SER A 153 8.43 15.30 -1.19
N TRP A 154 7.98 15.63 -2.40
CA TRP A 154 7.87 16.99 -2.91
C TRP A 154 6.75 17.08 -3.96
N GLY A 155 6.37 18.30 -4.35
CA GLY A 155 5.37 18.59 -5.39
C GLY A 155 5.73 19.87 -6.16
N PHE A 156 4.95 20.20 -7.19
CA PHE A 156 5.14 21.43 -7.95
C PHE A 156 4.44 22.63 -7.29
N SER A 157 4.93 23.84 -7.62
CA SER A 157 4.28 25.06 -7.15
C SER A 157 3.08 25.41 -8.03
N GLY A 158 1.85 25.23 -7.55
CA GLY A 158 0.66 25.69 -8.26
C GLY A 158 -0.55 24.78 -8.15
N VAL A 159 -1.48 24.98 -9.08
CA VAL A 159 -2.70 24.18 -9.24
C VAL A 159 -2.79 23.72 -10.70
N PHE A 160 -3.25 22.49 -10.91
CA PHE A 160 -3.44 21.89 -12.23
C PHE A 160 -2.18 21.68 -13.08
N ASP A 161 -1.22 20.95 -12.53
CA ASP A 161 -0.11 20.42 -13.32
C ASP A 161 -0.61 19.40 -14.34
N ASN A 162 -0.86 19.87 -15.55
CA ASN A 162 -1.56 19.11 -16.59
C ASN A 162 -0.58 18.37 -17.52
N PHE A 163 -0.47 17.05 -17.35
CA PHE A 163 0.40 16.22 -18.22
C PHE A 163 -0.18 15.95 -19.61
N ASN A 164 -1.47 16.25 -19.82
CA ASN A 164 -2.09 16.20 -21.14
C ASN A 164 -1.89 17.51 -21.93
N ALA A 165 -1.34 18.55 -21.31
CA ALA A 165 -0.92 19.76 -21.99
C ALA A 165 0.48 19.59 -22.62
N PRO A 166 0.80 20.30 -23.71
CA PRO A 166 2.11 20.21 -24.38
C PRO A 166 3.30 20.44 -23.45
N GLU A 167 3.15 21.32 -22.45
CA GLU A 167 4.19 21.65 -21.46
C GLU A 167 4.45 20.51 -20.46
N GLY A 168 3.44 19.66 -20.18
CA GLY A 168 3.52 18.55 -19.22
C GLY A 168 3.73 17.18 -19.86
N GLN A 169 3.59 17.05 -21.19
CA GLN A 169 3.65 15.77 -21.89
C GLN A 169 4.94 14.97 -21.59
N GLY A 170 6.10 15.64 -21.50
CA GLY A 170 7.37 14.99 -21.21
C GLY A 170 7.39 14.30 -19.83
N MET A 171 6.65 14.84 -18.85
CA MET A 171 6.49 14.22 -17.53
C MET A 171 5.64 12.96 -17.59
N GLY A 172 4.49 13.03 -18.28
CA GLY A 172 3.63 11.86 -18.48
C GLY A 172 4.34 10.72 -19.21
N GLU A 173 5.15 11.04 -20.23
CA GLU A 173 5.98 10.07 -20.96
C GLU A 173 7.06 9.44 -20.06
N ALA A 174 7.71 10.23 -19.22
CA ALA A 174 8.74 9.73 -18.30
C ALA A 174 8.16 8.79 -17.23
N LEU A 175 7.01 9.15 -16.62
CA LEU A 175 6.31 8.28 -15.67
C LEU A 175 5.84 6.98 -16.32
N SER A 176 5.21 7.07 -17.50
CA SER A 176 4.78 5.89 -18.25
C SER A 176 5.95 4.96 -18.59
N ARG A 177 7.12 5.52 -18.93
CA ARG A 177 8.34 4.74 -19.17
C ARG A 177 8.86 4.07 -17.90
N ALA A 178 8.83 4.74 -16.76
CA ALA A 178 9.28 4.17 -15.49
C ALA A 178 8.47 2.92 -15.10
N VAL A 179 7.15 2.95 -15.24
CA VAL A 179 6.28 1.80 -14.91
C VAL A 179 6.20 0.74 -16.01
N SER A 180 6.58 1.03 -17.25
CA SER A 180 6.55 0.05 -18.34
C SER A 180 7.88 -0.65 -18.58
N GLU A 181 9.00 0.02 -18.32
CA GLU A 181 10.35 -0.52 -18.56
C GLU A 181 11.14 -0.80 -17.28
N GLY A 182 10.76 -0.17 -16.16
CA GLY A 182 11.38 -0.38 -14.86
C GLY A 182 11.30 -1.84 -14.41
N ARG A 183 12.28 -2.27 -13.61
CA ARG A 183 12.34 -3.64 -13.05
C ARG A 183 12.16 -4.75 -14.09
N GLY A 184 12.72 -4.55 -15.30
CA GLY A 184 12.64 -5.53 -16.38
C GLY A 184 11.25 -5.70 -17.01
N GLY A 185 10.37 -4.70 -16.89
CA GLY A 185 8.99 -4.74 -17.38
C GLY A 185 7.94 -5.01 -16.31
N LEU A 186 8.37 -5.28 -15.07
CA LEU A 186 7.47 -5.34 -13.91
C LEU A 186 6.94 -3.94 -13.53
N GLY A 187 7.70 -2.90 -13.88
CA GLY A 187 7.43 -1.51 -13.57
C GLY A 187 8.09 -1.06 -12.28
N ALA A 188 8.78 0.08 -12.31
CA ALA A 188 9.27 0.72 -11.10
C ALA A 188 8.09 1.21 -10.24
N ILE A 189 8.25 1.17 -8.92
CA ILE A 189 7.22 1.66 -7.99
C ILE A 189 7.48 3.13 -7.74
N VAL A 190 6.54 4.00 -8.14
CA VAL A 190 6.67 5.46 -7.95
C VAL A 190 5.76 5.89 -6.80
N VAL A 191 6.36 6.45 -5.74
CA VAL A 191 5.67 6.88 -4.53
C VAL A 191 5.79 8.40 -4.40
N PHE A 192 4.67 9.07 -4.14
CA PHE A 192 4.61 10.51 -3.91
C PHE A 192 3.84 10.85 -2.63
N ALA A 193 4.33 11.86 -1.92
CA ALA A 193 3.58 12.54 -0.88
C ALA A 193 2.32 13.22 -1.48
N ALA A 194 1.17 13.12 -0.81
CA ALA A 194 -0.09 13.65 -1.30
C ALA A 194 -0.19 15.19 -1.27
N GLY A 195 0.63 15.87 -0.46
CA GLY A 195 0.60 17.32 -0.25
C GLY A 195 0.24 17.73 1.18
N ASN A 196 0.52 18.99 1.52
CA ASN A 196 0.36 19.56 2.86
C ASN A 196 -0.59 20.78 2.90
N GLU A 197 -1.46 20.91 1.91
CA GLU A 197 -2.24 22.12 1.63
C GLU A 197 -3.74 21.98 2.01
N ARG A 198 -4.06 21.08 2.96
CA ARG A 198 -5.46 20.89 3.43
C ARG A 198 -6.07 22.19 3.94
N GLU A 199 -5.33 22.96 4.73
CA GLU A 199 -5.85 24.16 5.39
C GLU A 199 -6.12 25.29 4.37
N GLU A 200 -5.40 25.28 3.26
CA GLU A 200 -5.61 26.13 2.09
C GLU A 200 -6.80 25.67 1.24
N GLY A 201 -7.37 24.48 1.50
CA GLY A 201 -8.54 23.94 0.79
C GLY A 201 -8.19 23.33 -0.57
N PHE A 202 -6.99 22.78 -0.71
CA PHE A 202 -6.50 22.14 -1.92
C PHE A 202 -6.93 20.68 -2.00
N ASP A 203 -6.88 20.11 -3.21
CA ASP A 203 -7.16 18.70 -3.50
C ASP A 203 -6.01 18.12 -4.32
N ALA A 204 -5.47 16.98 -3.90
CA ALA A 204 -4.34 16.36 -4.61
C ALA A 204 -4.73 15.90 -6.03
N ASN A 205 -6.03 15.81 -6.35
CA ASN A 205 -6.48 15.51 -7.70
C ASN A 205 -6.19 16.64 -8.69
N ALA A 206 -5.78 17.81 -8.21
CA ALA A 206 -5.37 18.94 -9.04
C ALA A 206 -3.90 18.86 -9.50
N ASP A 207 -3.21 17.74 -9.31
CA ASP A 207 -1.84 17.55 -9.83
C ASP A 207 -1.74 16.18 -10.51
N ASN A 208 -1.28 16.14 -11.77
CA ASN A 208 -1.08 14.88 -12.49
C ASN A 208 0.13 14.05 -12.00
N LEU A 209 0.92 14.53 -11.04
CA LEU A 209 1.83 13.69 -10.26
C LEU A 209 1.05 12.78 -9.30
N THR A 210 0.35 13.36 -8.34
CA THR A 210 -0.34 12.65 -7.25
C THR A 210 -1.62 11.98 -7.72
N ASN A 211 -2.21 12.43 -8.82
CA ASN A 211 -3.38 11.78 -9.41
C ASN A 211 -3.06 10.74 -10.50
N SER A 212 -1.78 10.56 -10.86
CA SER A 212 -1.41 9.58 -11.89
C SER A 212 -1.81 8.16 -11.50
N PRO A 213 -2.38 7.34 -12.40
CA PRO A 213 -2.60 5.92 -12.12
C PRO A 213 -1.29 5.13 -11.93
N TYR A 214 -0.16 5.70 -12.33
CA TYR A 214 1.17 5.11 -12.18
C TYR A 214 1.80 5.36 -10.81
N VAL A 215 1.20 6.23 -9.99
CA VAL A 215 1.78 6.73 -8.75
C VAL A 215 0.97 6.22 -7.54
N ILE A 216 1.70 5.88 -6.49
CA ILE A 216 1.16 5.67 -5.14
C ILE A 216 1.18 7.04 -4.44
N SER A 217 0.01 7.69 -4.36
CA SER A 217 -0.16 8.92 -3.58
C SER A 217 -0.39 8.56 -2.11
N VAL A 218 0.44 9.13 -1.23
CA VAL A 218 0.49 8.80 0.20
C VAL A 218 0.05 9.98 1.06
N ALA A 219 -1.07 9.80 1.75
CA ALA A 219 -1.56 10.73 2.77
C ALA A 219 -0.88 10.52 4.13
N ALA A 220 -1.10 11.43 5.07
CA ALA A 220 -0.53 11.37 6.42
C ALA A 220 -1.60 11.11 7.49
N VAL A 221 -1.29 10.20 8.42
CA VAL A 221 -2.05 10.01 9.66
C VAL A 221 -1.20 10.37 10.87
N ASP A 222 -1.82 10.97 11.88
CA ASP A 222 -1.18 11.28 13.14
C ASP A 222 -0.98 10.04 14.03
N ASN A 223 -0.18 10.20 15.08
CA ASN A 223 0.11 9.15 16.05
C ASN A 223 -1.10 8.68 16.90
N THR A 224 -2.30 9.23 16.66
CA THR A 224 -3.57 8.80 17.26
C THR A 224 -4.47 8.03 16.31
N GLY A 225 -4.12 7.98 15.02
CA GLY A 225 -4.79 7.22 13.97
C GLY A 225 -5.70 8.06 13.07
N LYS A 226 -5.69 9.38 13.22
CA LYS A 226 -6.52 10.32 12.46
C LYS A 226 -5.74 10.95 11.33
N VAL A 227 -6.42 11.51 10.34
CA VAL A 227 -5.75 12.30 9.30
C VAL A 227 -4.98 13.49 9.92
N SER A 228 -3.74 13.69 9.47
CA SER A 228 -2.93 14.85 9.89
C SER A 228 -3.55 16.15 9.40
N SER A 229 -3.46 17.22 10.21
CA SER A 229 -4.19 18.48 9.98
C SER A 229 -3.88 19.17 8.64
N TYR A 230 -2.72 18.90 8.06
CA TYR A 230 -2.27 19.45 6.79
C TYR A 230 -2.47 18.51 5.59
N SER A 231 -2.73 17.21 5.81
CA SER A 231 -2.70 16.20 4.74
C SER A 231 -3.74 16.46 3.66
N THR A 232 -3.30 16.76 2.44
CA THR A 232 -4.19 17.14 1.33
C THR A 232 -5.13 15.98 0.96
N PRO A 233 -6.46 16.16 1.01
CA PRO A 233 -7.43 15.12 0.66
C PRO A 233 -7.50 14.91 -0.85
N SER A 234 -7.80 13.69 -1.29
CA SER A 234 -8.13 13.41 -2.68
C SER A 234 -8.74 12.02 -2.90
N ALA A 235 -9.47 11.86 -4.01
CA ALA A 235 -9.89 10.54 -4.50
C ALA A 235 -8.73 9.71 -5.07
N SER A 236 -7.59 10.33 -5.39
CA SER A 236 -6.42 9.64 -5.92
C SER A 236 -5.50 9.04 -4.85
N ASN A 237 -5.65 9.45 -3.58
CA ASN A 237 -4.89 8.92 -2.47
C ASN A 237 -5.13 7.40 -2.36
N LEU A 238 -4.03 6.63 -2.33
CA LEU A 238 -4.12 5.17 -2.29
C LEU A 238 -4.10 4.67 -0.84
N VAL A 239 -3.14 5.15 -0.05
CA VAL A 239 -2.94 4.76 1.34
C VAL A 239 -2.41 5.95 2.14
N ALA A 240 -2.33 5.79 3.45
CA ALA A 240 -1.66 6.72 4.35
C ALA A 240 -0.57 6.05 5.18
N ALA A 241 0.38 6.84 5.65
CA ALA A 241 1.40 6.40 6.60
C ALA A 241 1.56 7.42 7.75
N PRO A 242 2.18 7.02 8.87
CA PRO A 242 2.34 7.91 10.02
C PRO A 242 3.12 9.18 9.68
N SER A 243 2.70 10.30 10.27
CA SER A 243 3.44 11.56 10.34
C SER A 243 2.97 12.33 11.59
N ASN A 244 3.45 13.56 11.75
CA ASN A 244 3.01 14.44 12.82
C ASN A 244 1.65 15.10 12.49
N SER A 245 1.15 15.93 13.42
CA SER A 245 -0.03 16.76 13.18
C SER A 245 0.01 18.02 14.03
N HIS A 246 -0.82 19.01 13.69
CA HIS A 246 -0.88 20.29 14.39
C HIS A 246 -2.21 20.50 15.13
N TYR A 247 -2.14 21.22 16.23
CA TYR A 247 -3.31 21.86 16.86
C TYR A 247 -3.02 23.33 17.16
N TYR A 248 -4.09 24.12 17.32
CA TYR A 248 -4.00 25.57 17.47
C TYR A 248 -4.56 26.04 18.81
N THR A 249 -3.84 26.94 19.49
CA THR A 249 -4.31 27.61 20.71
C THR A 249 -4.19 29.11 20.59
N TRP A 250 -5.09 29.84 21.25
CA TRP A 250 -4.97 31.29 21.42
C TRP A 250 -4.06 31.58 22.59
N GLU A 251 -2.92 32.20 22.31
CA GLU A 251 -1.89 32.51 23.30
C GLU A 251 -1.65 34.01 23.44
N THR A 252 -1.21 34.40 24.63
CA THR A 252 -0.85 35.80 24.90
C THR A 252 0.63 35.98 24.62
N VAL A 253 0.94 36.71 23.56
CA VAL A 253 2.32 37.01 23.16
C VAL A 253 2.66 38.45 23.55
N VAL A 254 3.83 38.61 24.18
CA VAL A 254 4.36 39.91 24.59
C VAL A 254 5.48 40.28 23.62
N ILE A 255 5.23 41.26 22.77
CA ILE A 255 6.21 41.81 21.84
C ILE A 255 6.97 42.91 22.58
N PRO A 256 8.29 42.75 22.82
CA PRO A 256 9.08 43.75 23.52
C PRO A 256 9.09 45.07 22.75
N ALA A 257 9.04 46.19 23.47
CA ALA A 257 9.24 47.50 22.84
C ALA A 257 10.61 47.59 22.12
N GLU A 258 10.63 48.16 20.91
CA GLU A 258 11.87 48.31 20.12
C GLU A 258 12.85 49.34 20.72
N ASP A 259 12.39 50.19 21.64
CA ASP A 259 13.17 51.22 22.31
C ASP A 259 12.88 51.33 23.83
N GLU A 260 13.84 51.87 24.60
CA GLU A 260 13.77 51.95 26.08
C GLU A 260 12.59 52.79 26.63
N ASP A 261 11.91 53.54 25.77
CA ASP A 261 10.77 54.40 26.10
C ASP A 261 9.41 53.83 25.63
N GLY A 262 9.39 52.68 24.93
CA GLY A 262 8.17 52.02 24.46
C GLY A 262 7.53 51.08 25.49
N GLU A 263 6.22 50.82 25.35
CA GLU A 263 5.53 49.79 26.13
C GLU A 263 5.47 48.48 25.32
N ASP A 264 5.68 47.35 25.98
CA ASP A 264 5.53 46.04 25.34
C ASP A 264 4.10 45.87 24.80
N GLU A 265 3.97 45.41 23.55
CA GLU A 265 2.65 45.10 23.00
C GLU A 265 2.21 43.71 23.48
N VAL A 266 1.00 43.63 24.02
CA VAL A 266 0.38 42.36 24.42
C VAL A 266 -0.69 42.01 23.41
N ILE A 267 -0.44 41.00 22.59
CA ILE A 267 -1.36 40.53 21.56
C ILE A 267 -1.92 39.14 21.90
N GLN A 268 -3.06 38.79 21.29
CA GLN A 268 -3.52 37.41 21.21
C GLN A 268 -3.12 36.88 19.83
N GLU A 269 -2.36 35.80 19.82
CA GLU A 269 -1.89 35.15 18.61
C GLU A 269 -2.38 33.71 18.58
N LEU A 270 -2.76 33.22 17.39
CA LEU A 270 -3.06 31.81 17.20
C LEU A 270 -1.74 31.09 16.98
N VAL A 271 -1.35 30.21 17.90
CA VAL A 271 -0.07 29.51 17.87
C VAL A 271 -0.31 28.04 17.51
N SER A 272 0.43 27.54 16.51
CA SER A 272 0.44 26.14 16.14
C SER A 272 1.35 25.34 17.07
N HIS A 273 0.95 24.10 17.36
CA HIS A 273 1.70 23.15 18.16
C HIS A 273 1.74 21.81 17.44
N SER A 274 2.95 21.26 17.29
CA SER A 274 3.17 19.95 16.68
C SER A 274 3.19 18.83 17.73
N TYR A 275 2.78 17.64 17.31
CA TYR A 275 2.88 16.41 18.09
C TYR A 275 2.95 15.21 17.15
N GLY A 276 3.50 14.09 17.64
CA GLY A 276 3.68 12.89 16.83
C GLY A 276 4.81 13.03 15.81
N ASP A 277 5.80 13.85 16.11
CA ASP A 277 6.92 14.15 15.22
C ASP A 277 7.75 12.90 14.86
N ILE A 278 8.32 12.94 13.66
CA ILE A 278 9.12 11.85 13.11
C ILE A 278 10.59 12.08 13.47
N VAL A 279 11.18 11.06 14.09
CA VAL A 279 12.59 11.00 14.41
C VAL A 279 13.30 10.30 13.26
N THR A 280 14.37 10.88 12.72
CA THR A 280 15.11 10.28 11.59
C THR A 280 16.51 10.89 11.49
N THR A 281 17.30 10.49 10.50
CA THR A 281 18.62 11.08 10.23
C THR A 281 18.50 12.53 9.76
N ASP A 282 19.50 13.35 10.07
CA ASP A 282 19.63 14.73 9.61
C ASP A 282 21.04 14.97 9.05
N ARG A 283 21.30 16.17 8.55
CA ARG A 283 22.64 16.56 8.11
C ARG A 283 23.64 16.44 9.26
N VAL A 284 24.83 15.91 8.97
CA VAL A 284 25.88 15.78 9.99
C VAL A 284 26.33 17.15 10.46
N GLY A 285 26.39 17.33 11.78
CA GLY A 285 26.86 18.56 12.41
C GLY A 285 25.71 19.50 12.76
N THR A 286 25.86 20.78 12.43
CA THR A 286 24.94 21.85 12.85
C THR A 286 24.05 22.35 11.70
N LEU A 287 24.02 21.63 10.59
CA LEU A 287 23.14 21.91 9.46
C LEU A 287 21.87 21.07 9.62
N GLY A 288 20.79 21.47 8.95
CA GLY A 288 19.54 20.72 8.97
C GLY A 288 18.52 21.19 10.01
N TYR A 289 17.58 20.29 10.34
CA TYR A 289 16.50 20.53 11.29
C TYR A 289 17.04 20.75 12.71
N ASN A 290 18.04 19.97 13.10
CA ASN A 290 18.65 20.03 14.41
C ASN A 290 20.04 20.68 14.37
N THR A 291 20.11 21.91 14.86
CA THR A 291 21.35 22.71 14.86
C THR A 291 22.33 22.39 16.00
N ALA A 292 22.11 21.31 16.75
CA ALA A 292 23.06 20.81 17.76
C ALA A 292 24.38 20.36 17.09
N ALA A 293 25.41 20.04 17.89
CA ALA A 293 26.63 19.46 17.34
C ALA A 293 26.50 17.93 17.24
N SER A 294 27.24 17.30 16.34
CA SER A 294 27.33 15.84 16.26
C SER A 294 27.79 15.20 17.59
N PRO A 295 27.27 14.01 17.95
CA PRO A 295 26.33 13.21 17.16
C PRO A 295 24.86 13.62 17.31
N GLU A 296 24.50 14.44 18.30
CA GLU A 296 23.11 14.80 18.53
C GLU A 296 22.49 15.60 17.39
N GLY A 297 23.27 16.45 16.71
CA GLY A 297 22.83 17.21 15.54
C GLY A 297 22.62 16.38 14.27
N ASP A 298 23.12 15.14 14.24
CA ASP A 298 23.03 14.26 13.05
C ASP A 298 21.62 13.63 12.91
N TYR A 299 20.66 14.02 13.75
CA TYR A 299 19.31 13.45 13.80
C TYR A 299 18.25 14.54 13.98
N ALA A 300 17.14 14.37 13.25
CA ALA A 300 15.95 15.21 13.33
C ALA A 300 14.95 14.61 14.33
N TYR A 301 14.23 15.48 15.03
CA TYR A 301 13.21 15.09 16.02
C TYR A 301 11.83 15.68 15.71
N ASP A 302 11.73 16.45 14.63
CA ASP A 302 10.59 17.26 14.20
C ASP A 302 10.32 17.13 12.68
N PHE A 303 10.80 16.03 12.06
CA PHE A 303 10.46 15.74 10.67
C PHE A 303 8.96 15.44 10.54
N SER A 304 8.36 15.86 9.43
CA SER A 304 6.90 16.02 9.33
C SER A 304 6.40 16.15 7.90
N GLY A 305 5.09 16.29 7.74
CA GLY A 305 4.42 16.41 6.45
C GLY A 305 4.03 15.05 5.87
N THR A 306 3.29 15.06 4.76
CA THR A 306 3.17 13.89 3.88
C THR A 306 4.53 13.45 3.32
N SER A 307 5.52 14.35 3.37
CA SER A 307 6.93 14.09 3.10
C SER A 307 7.58 13.04 4.01
N ALA A 308 7.08 12.86 5.23
CA ALA A 308 7.48 11.75 6.11
C ALA A 308 6.64 10.48 5.87
N ALA A 309 5.39 10.62 5.40
CA ALA A 309 4.55 9.47 5.11
C ALA A 309 5.03 8.67 3.87
N ALA A 310 5.41 9.36 2.79
CA ALA A 310 5.87 8.72 1.54
C ALA A 310 7.11 7.80 1.68
N PRO A 311 8.20 8.18 2.39
CA PRO A 311 9.36 7.29 2.59
C PRO A 311 9.00 6.04 3.39
N LEU A 312 8.11 6.14 4.38
CA LEU A 312 7.65 4.97 5.13
C LEU A 312 6.98 3.94 4.22
N VAL A 313 6.10 4.38 3.31
CA VAL A 313 5.50 3.49 2.30
C VAL A 313 6.57 2.95 1.34
N SER A 314 7.55 3.75 0.97
CA SER A 314 8.66 3.31 0.11
C SER A 314 9.47 2.19 0.76
N GLY A 315 9.70 2.27 2.08
CA GLY A 315 10.32 1.20 2.87
C GLY A 315 9.45 -0.06 2.94
N VAL A 316 8.14 0.07 3.17
CA VAL A 316 7.22 -1.09 3.17
C VAL A 316 7.22 -1.79 1.81
N VAL A 317 7.18 -1.03 0.71
CA VAL A 317 7.30 -1.58 -0.64
C VAL A 317 8.63 -2.32 -0.82
N ALA A 318 9.74 -1.81 -0.31
CA ALA A 318 11.01 -2.53 -0.38
C ALA A 318 10.96 -3.89 0.33
N LEU A 319 10.28 -3.98 1.48
CA LEU A 319 10.05 -5.27 2.16
C LEU A 319 9.16 -6.20 1.33
N MET A 320 8.12 -5.68 0.67
CA MET A 320 7.26 -6.46 -0.23
C MET A 320 8.04 -7.02 -1.42
N LEU A 321 8.93 -6.22 -2.02
CA LEU A 321 9.72 -6.64 -3.19
C LEU A 321 10.86 -7.60 -2.83
N GLU A 322 11.33 -7.61 -1.58
CA GLU A 322 12.23 -8.67 -1.09
C GLU A 322 11.47 -9.99 -0.94
N ALA A 323 10.25 -9.94 -0.40
CA ALA A 323 9.40 -11.12 -0.21
C ALA A 323 8.95 -11.73 -1.54
N ASP A 324 8.54 -10.89 -2.49
CA ASP A 324 8.25 -11.31 -3.86
C ASP A 324 8.82 -10.32 -4.90
N PRO A 325 9.99 -10.64 -5.49
CA PRO A 325 10.63 -9.78 -6.48
C PRO A 325 9.93 -9.79 -7.84
N VAL A 326 8.92 -10.64 -8.07
CA VAL A 326 8.22 -10.71 -9.36
C VAL A 326 6.91 -9.92 -9.38
N LEU A 327 6.53 -9.26 -8.29
CA LEU A 327 5.39 -8.35 -8.25
C LEU A 327 5.53 -7.25 -9.31
N GLY A 328 4.47 -7.05 -10.10
CA GLY A 328 4.33 -5.89 -10.96
C GLY A 328 3.88 -4.65 -10.19
N TYR A 329 4.03 -3.48 -10.78
CA TYR A 329 3.72 -2.22 -10.09
C TYR A 329 2.25 -2.10 -9.65
N ARG A 330 1.33 -2.74 -10.38
CA ARG A 330 -0.11 -2.77 -10.03
C ARG A 330 -0.37 -3.74 -8.89
N ASP A 331 0.33 -4.88 -8.84
CA ASP A 331 0.22 -5.81 -7.73
C ASP A 331 0.58 -5.14 -6.39
N VAL A 332 1.65 -4.33 -6.39
CA VAL A 332 2.05 -3.56 -5.21
C VAL A 332 0.95 -2.58 -4.77
N GLN A 333 0.31 -1.88 -5.72
CA GLN A 333 -0.79 -0.96 -5.40
C GLN A 333 -1.99 -1.70 -4.80
N ASP A 334 -2.38 -2.83 -5.40
CA ASP A 334 -3.51 -3.64 -4.95
C ASP A 334 -3.26 -4.22 -3.56
N ILE A 335 -2.07 -4.78 -3.32
CA ILE A 335 -1.69 -5.34 -2.01
C ILE A 335 -1.78 -4.25 -0.94
N LEU A 336 -1.16 -3.08 -1.16
CA LEU A 336 -1.22 -1.97 -0.20
C LEU A 336 -2.66 -1.57 0.12
N ALA A 337 -3.52 -1.47 -0.89
CA ALA A 337 -4.94 -1.14 -0.72
C ALA A 337 -5.71 -2.23 0.06
N LEU A 338 -5.51 -3.50 -0.29
CA LEU A 338 -6.18 -4.65 0.34
C LEU A 338 -5.78 -4.85 1.79
N THR A 339 -4.59 -4.40 2.20
CA THR A 339 -4.06 -4.63 3.54
C THR A 339 -4.09 -3.40 4.45
N ALA A 340 -4.44 -2.23 3.91
CA ALA A 340 -4.53 -0.99 4.68
C ALA A 340 -5.62 -1.08 5.77
N ARG A 341 -5.37 -0.39 6.89
CA ARG A 341 -6.21 -0.45 8.11
C ARG A 341 -7.04 0.81 8.29
N ASN A 342 -8.29 0.64 8.71
CA ASN A 342 -9.11 1.73 9.20
C ASN A 342 -8.72 2.08 10.65
N THR A 343 -8.00 3.18 10.83
CA THR A 343 -7.52 3.63 12.14
C THR A 343 -8.39 4.69 12.81
N ASP A 344 -9.38 5.24 12.12
CA ASP A 344 -10.33 6.21 12.66
C ASP A 344 -11.75 5.84 12.24
N ALA A 345 -12.42 5.00 13.04
CA ALA A 345 -13.80 4.60 12.78
C ALA A 345 -14.81 5.75 12.75
N ALA A 346 -14.44 6.96 13.21
CA ALA A 346 -15.27 8.15 13.13
C ALA A 346 -14.98 9.03 11.89
N GLY A 347 -13.96 8.69 11.10
CA GLY A 347 -13.61 9.37 9.86
C GLY A 347 -14.64 9.18 8.75
N ASP A 348 -14.46 9.96 7.67
CA ASP A 348 -15.34 9.91 6.51
C ASP A 348 -14.94 8.75 5.58
N TRP A 349 -15.53 7.57 5.87
CA TRP A 349 -15.34 6.34 5.11
C TRP A 349 -16.54 6.01 4.23
N THR A 350 -16.25 5.53 3.03
CA THR A 350 -17.22 4.82 2.18
C THR A 350 -16.83 3.35 2.08
N VAL A 351 -17.80 2.49 1.74
CA VAL A 351 -17.53 1.08 1.40
C VAL A 351 -17.90 0.89 -0.05
N ASN A 352 -16.97 0.35 -0.84
CA ASN A 352 -17.18 0.17 -2.27
C ASN A 352 -18.03 -1.07 -2.59
N GLY A 353 -18.29 -1.31 -3.87
CA GLY A 353 -19.17 -2.36 -4.38
C GLY A 353 -18.48 -3.69 -4.68
N ALA A 354 -17.18 -3.82 -4.38
CA ALA A 354 -16.45 -5.07 -4.55
C ALA A 354 -16.97 -6.14 -3.57
N THR A 355 -16.63 -7.41 -3.81
CA THR A 355 -17.13 -8.54 -2.99
C THR A 355 -16.03 -9.45 -2.46
N THR A 356 -14.77 -9.12 -2.73
CA THR A 356 -13.62 -10.00 -2.55
C THR A 356 -12.76 -9.65 -1.34
N TRP A 357 -13.10 -8.60 -0.58
CA TRP A 357 -12.32 -8.16 0.58
C TRP A 357 -13.12 -8.33 1.87
N ASN A 358 -12.63 -9.12 2.82
CA ASN A 358 -13.30 -9.39 4.09
C ASN A 358 -14.78 -9.77 3.89
N GLY A 359 -15.05 -10.59 2.87
CA GLY A 359 -16.39 -11.03 2.46
C GLY A 359 -17.30 -9.96 1.85
N GLY A 360 -16.78 -8.80 1.45
CA GLY A 360 -17.56 -7.70 0.86
C GLY A 360 -16.69 -6.62 0.23
N GLY A 361 -17.17 -5.38 0.27
CA GLY A 361 -16.47 -4.21 -0.27
C GLY A 361 -15.42 -3.65 0.69
N MET A 362 -14.42 -2.98 0.13
CA MET A 362 -13.34 -2.29 0.85
C MET A 362 -13.81 -0.95 1.39
N HIS A 363 -13.28 -0.54 2.53
CA HIS A 363 -13.42 0.83 3.01
C HIS A 363 -12.44 1.76 2.27
N ALA A 364 -12.84 2.98 1.99
CA ALA A 364 -11.99 4.01 1.39
C ALA A 364 -12.38 5.40 1.90
N SER A 365 -11.42 6.33 1.92
CA SER A 365 -11.59 7.71 2.32
C SER A 365 -10.79 8.64 1.41
N ARG A 366 -11.26 9.87 1.21
CA ARG A 366 -10.47 10.91 0.54
C ARG A 366 -9.29 11.38 1.39
N ASP A 367 -9.40 11.24 2.70
CA ASP A 367 -8.40 11.74 3.63
C ASP A 367 -7.17 10.83 3.70
N VAL A 368 -7.39 9.51 3.63
CA VAL A 368 -6.35 8.50 3.91
C VAL A 368 -6.32 7.34 2.90
N GLY A 369 -7.03 7.45 1.77
CA GLY A 369 -7.14 6.37 0.79
C GLY A 369 -7.84 5.14 1.39
N TYR A 370 -7.27 3.96 1.18
CA TYR A 370 -7.69 2.71 1.83
C TYR A 370 -7.29 2.61 3.31
N GLY A 371 -6.54 3.58 3.84
CA GLY A 371 -6.18 3.66 5.26
C GLY A 371 -4.67 3.54 5.52
N LEU A 372 -4.33 3.29 6.79
CA LEU A 372 -2.95 3.20 7.25
C LEU A 372 -2.30 1.92 6.71
N VAL A 373 -1.13 2.04 6.08
CA VAL A 373 -0.32 0.89 5.64
C VAL A 373 0.01 -0.03 6.83
N ASP A 374 -0.13 -1.33 6.59
CA ASP A 374 0.28 -2.41 7.51
C ASP A 374 1.33 -3.27 6.80
N ALA A 375 2.59 -3.10 7.19
CA ALA A 375 3.74 -3.75 6.58
C ALA A 375 3.69 -5.27 6.75
N THR A 376 3.24 -5.77 7.91
CA THR A 376 3.09 -7.21 8.11
C THR A 376 2.05 -7.76 7.14
N ALA A 377 0.83 -7.19 7.14
CA ALA A 377 -0.24 -7.66 6.27
C ALA A 377 0.15 -7.60 4.78
N ALA A 378 0.76 -6.49 4.34
CA ALA A 378 1.20 -6.31 2.96
C ALA A 378 2.26 -7.34 2.54
N VAL A 379 3.27 -7.58 3.37
CA VAL A 379 4.34 -8.54 3.08
C VAL A 379 3.82 -9.98 3.09
N ARG A 380 2.93 -10.34 4.02
CA ARG A 380 2.32 -11.68 4.02
C ARG A 380 1.45 -11.93 2.78
N LEU A 381 0.71 -10.91 2.33
CA LEU A 381 -0.05 -11.02 1.10
C LEU A 381 0.86 -11.14 -0.13
N ALA A 382 1.99 -10.43 -0.16
CA ALA A 382 2.99 -10.55 -1.21
C ALA A 382 3.56 -11.98 -1.33
N GLU A 383 3.87 -12.65 -0.22
CA GLU A 383 4.37 -14.04 -0.21
C GLU A 383 3.43 -15.05 -0.88
N THR A 384 2.14 -14.74 -0.92
CA THR A 384 1.08 -15.63 -1.40
C THR A 384 0.34 -15.07 -2.61
N TRP A 385 0.90 -14.04 -3.25
CA TRP A 385 0.31 -13.41 -4.42
C TRP A 385 0.48 -14.29 -5.66
N ASP A 386 -0.62 -14.59 -6.34
CA ASP A 386 -0.68 -15.57 -7.44
C ASP A 386 -0.89 -14.92 -8.82
N THR A 387 -0.81 -13.59 -8.93
CA THR A 387 -0.89 -12.86 -10.20
C THR A 387 0.32 -11.99 -10.45
N GLN A 388 0.51 -11.53 -11.69
CA GLN A 388 1.53 -10.56 -12.04
C GLN A 388 0.91 -9.49 -12.96
N SER A 389 0.65 -8.31 -12.41
CA SER A 389 -0.04 -7.19 -13.06
C SER A 389 0.93 -6.06 -13.38
N THR A 390 1.18 -5.84 -14.67
CA THR A 390 2.12 -4.84 -15.20
C THR A 390 1.42 -3.95 -16.23
N THR A 391 2.16 -3.09 -16.93
CA THR A 391 1.59 -2.36 -18.07
C THR A 391 1.28 -3.27 -19.27
N GLU A 392 1.94 -4.43 -19.38
CA GLU A 392 1.76 -5.33 -20.54
C GLU A 392 0.36 -5.94 -20.58
N ASN A 393 -0.22 -6.24 -19.42
CA ASN A 393 -1.55 -6.83 -19.28
C ASN A 393 -2.60 -5.85 -18.71
N LEU A 394 -2.27 -4.55 -18.67
CA LEU A 394 -3.23 -3.50 -18.30
C LEU A 394 -4.29 -3.35 -19.39
N LEU A 395 -5.56 -3.44 -19.01
CA LEU A 395 -6.69 -3.12 -19.87
C LEU A 395 -7.24 -1.74 -19.55
N VAL A 396 -7.67 -1.05 -20.59
CA VAL A 396 -8.40 0.22 -20.48
C VAL A 396 -9.68 0.12 -21.29
N THR A 397 -10.81 0.37 -20.65
CA THR A 397 -12.09 0.55 -21.32
C THR A 397 -12.53 2.00 -21.22
N THR A 398 -12.87 2.59 -22.36
CA THR A 398 -13.16 4.03 -22.49
C THR A 398 -14.60 4.24 -22.95
N GLY A 399 -15.28 5.18 -22.32
CA GLY A 399 -16.57 5.68 -22.76
C GLY A 399 -16.60 7.21 -22.76
N GLU A 400 -17.48 7.79 -23.57
CA GLU A 400 -17.62 9.23 -23.73
C GLU A 400 -19.10 9.63 -23.74
N ALA A 401 -19.42 10.79 -23.19
CA ALA A 401 -20.74 11.38 -23.25
C ALA A 401 -20.69 12.90 -23.49
N GLY A 402 -21.45 13.37 -24.48
CA GLY A 402 -21.76 14.79 -24.64
C GLY A 402 -22.90 15.21 -23.71
N VAL A 403 -22.78 16.40 -23.12
CA VAL A 403 -23.73 16.96 -22.15
C VAL A 403 -24.34 18.26 -22.70
N GLY A 404 -23.51 19.29 -22.93
CA GLY A 404 -23.92 20.57 -23.49
C GLY A 404 -24.84 21.38 -22.56
N VAL A 405 -24.42 21.57 -21.29
CA VAL A 405 -25.20 22.26 -20.25
C VAL A 405 -24.36 23.33 -19.57
N THR A 406 -24.94 24.53 -19.46
CA THR A 406 -24.49 25.59 -18.55
C THR A 406 -25.19 25.44 -17.21
N LEU A 407 -24.44 25.34 -16.11
CA LEU A 407 -25.01 25.29 -14.77
C LEU A 407 -25.48 26.70 -14.33
N PRO A 408 -26.59 26.80 -13.57
CA PRO A 408 -26.97 28.03 -12.90
C PRO A 408 -25.97 28.44 -11.82
N ASP A 409 -25.47 29.67 -11.91
CA ASP A 409 -24.62 30.35 -10.90
C ASP A 409 -25.48 30.99 -9.80
N ASP A 410 -26.32 30.19 -9.14
CA ASP A 410 -27.09 30.62 -7.97
C ASP A 410 -26.74 29.82 -6.70
N GLY A 411 -25.59 29.12 -6.74
CA GLY A 411 -25.13 28.21 -5.69
C GLY A 411 -25.97 26.94 -5.57
N THR A 412 -26.82 26.65 -6.56
CA THR A 412 -27.64 25.44 -6.61
C THR A 412 -27.51 24.68 -7.94
N GLY A 413 -26.52 25.03 -8.76
CA GLY A 413 -26.28 24.40 -10.06
C GLY A 413 -25.91 22.93 -9.90
N SER A 414 -26.55 22.05 -10.67
CA SER A 414 -26.23 20.62 -10.66
C SER A 414 -26.61 19.97 -12.00
N VAL A 415 -25.75 19.11 -12.50
CA VAL A 415 -26.00 18.28 -13.69
C VAL A 415 -25.45 16.87 -13.47
N SER A 416 -26.19 15.87 -13.95
CA SER A 416 -25.73 14.48 -13.98
C SER A 416 -25.75 13.94 -15.41
N SER A 417 -24.72 13.20 -15.77
CA SER A 417 -24.56 12.55 -17.07
C SER A 417 -24.07 11.11 -16.90
N GLY A 418 -24.52 10.21 -17.77
CA GLY A 418 -24.27 8.77 -17.66
C GLY A 418 -23.55 8.20 -18.86
N ILE A 419 -22.63 7.27 -18.62
CA ILE A 419 -21.94 6.46 -19.64
C ILE A 419 -22.23 4.98 -19.35
N ALA A 420 -22.83 4.29 -20.32
CA ALA A 420 -23.05 2.85 -20.25
C ALA A 420 -21.78 2.11 -20.69
N MET A 421 -21.12 1.45 -19.75
CA MET A 421 -19.85 0.74 -19.95
C MET A 421 -20.09 -0.77 -20.12
N ALA A 422 -19.29 -1.40 -20.97
CA ALA A 422 -19.32 -2.85 -21.18
C ALA A 422 -18.60 -3.60 -20.05
N ALA A 423 -18.92 -4.89 -19.91
CA ALA A 423 -18.15 -5.80 -19.07
C ALA A 423 -16.78 -6.08 -19.69
N GLY A 424 -15.81 -6.44 -18.85
CA GLY A 424 -14.52 -6.97 -19.29
C GLY A 424 -13.33 -6.53 -18.44
N VAL A 425 -13.50 -5.53 -17.58
CA VAL A 425 -12.44 -5.02 -16.70
C VAL A 425 -12.89 -5.14 -15.24
N ALA A 426 -12.05 -5.76 -14.41
CA ALA A 426 -12.07 -5.57 -12.97
C ALA A 426 -11.33 -4.26 -12.69
N VAL A 427 -12.05 -3.26 -12.19
CA VAL A 427 -11.56 -1.87 -12.09
C VAL A 427 -10.51 -1.78 -10.99
N GLU A 428 -9.39 -1.14 -11.29
CA GLU A 428 -8.33 -0.77 -10.34
C GLU A 428 -8.27 0.74 -10.16
N ARG A 429 -8.40 1.50 -11.26
CA ARG A 429 -8.47 2.96 -11.25
C ARG A 429 -9.55 3.46 -12.20
N ALA A 430 -10.26 4.51 -11.80
CA ALA A 430 -11.11 5.28 -12.69
C ALA A 430 -10.46 6.64 -12.96
N GLU A 431 -10.47 7.08 -14.21
CA GLU A 431 -10.01 8.42 -14.62
C GLU A 431 -11.12 9.09 -15.42
N ILE A 432 -11.34 10.37 -15.16
CA ILE A 432 -12.23 11.19 -15.98
C ILE A 432 -11.45 12.34 -16.61
N VAL A 433 -11.86 12.70 -17.83
CA VAL A 433 -11.42 13.92 -18.51
C VAL A 433 -12.66 14.73 -18.84
N LEU A 434 -12.72 15.97 -18.35
CA LEU A 434 -13.85 16.86 -18.55
C LEU A 434 -13.61 17.82 -19.72
N ASP A 435 -14.63 17.98 -20.56
CA ASP A 435 -14.77 19.13 -21.45
C ASP A 435 -15.60 20.19 -20.71
N LEU A 436 -14.91 20.90 -19.81
CA LEU A 436 -15.47 21.86 -18.87
C LEU A 436 -14.81 23.23 -19.07
N SER A 437 -15.62 24.28 -19.16
CA SER A 437 -15.16 25.66 -19.17
C SER A 437 -15.73 26.42 -17.97
N THR A 438 -14.84 26.88 -17.09
CA THR A 438 -15.14 27.80 -15.98
C THR A 438 -13.91 28.67 -15.71
N GLU A 439 -14.13 29.89 -15.23
CA GLU A 439 -13.06 30.79 -14.77
C GLU A 439 -12.66 30.53 -13.30
N ASP A 440 -13.49 29.80 -12.54
CA ASP A 440 -13.25 29.42 -11.14
C ASP A 440 -13.78 28.01 -10.86
N VAL A 441 -12.92 27.12 -10.35
CA VAL A 441 -13.27 25.75 -9.94
C VAL A 441 -13.57 25.61 -8.45
N SER A 442 -13.27 26.63 -7.66
CA SER A 442 -13.32 26.56 -6.19
C SER A 442 -14.73 26.38 -5.62
N GLY A 443 -15.77 26.54 -6.43
CA GLY A 443 -17.16 26.27 -6.07
C GLY A 443 -17.67 24.89 -6.51
N LEU A 444 -16.83 24.10 -7.19
CA LEU A 444 -17.26 22.90 -7.89
C LEU A 444 -16.99 21.63 -7.09
N THR A 445 -17.94 20.70 -7.18
CA THR A 445 -17.76 19.34 -6.70
C THR A 445 -18.06 18.37 -7.83
N PHE A 446 -17.15 17.43 -8.07
CA PHE A 446 -17.32 16.37 -9.07
C PHE A 446 -17.48 15.02 -8.37
N VAL A 447 -18.54 14.29 -8.69
CA VAL A 447 -18.83 12.99 -8.08
C VAL A 447 -19.03 11.94 -9.16
N LEU A 448 -18.21 10.90 -9.16
CA LEU A 448 -18.40 9.72 -9.99
C LEU A 448 -19.10 8.63 -9.19
N THR A 449 -20.18 8.08 -9.75
CA THR A 449 -20.93 6.96 -9.16
C THR A 449 -20.80 5.73 -10.06
N SER A 450 -20.37 4.61 -9.49
CA SER A 450 -20.28 3.33 -10.20
C SER A 450 -21.65 2.64 -10.34
N PRO A 451 -21.78 1.64 -11.22
CA PRO A 451 -22.99 0.82 -11.34
C PRO A 451 -23.39 0.08 -10.05
N ALA A 452 -22.42 -0.21 -9.18
CA ALA A 452 -22.67 -0.82 -7.86
C ALA A 452 -23.22 0.19 -6.83
N GLY A 453 -23.21 1.48 -7.16
CA GLY A 453 -23.69 2.57 -6.30
C GLY A 453 -22.59 3.24 -5.47
N THR A 454 -21.33 2.83 -5.62
CA THR A 454 -20.18 3.47 -4.97
C THR A 454 -20.04 4.90 -5.47
N GLN A 455 -19.89 5.86 -4.55
CA GLN A 455 -19.68 7.26 -4.88
C GLN A 455 -18.25 7.66 -4.51
N SER A 456 -17.54 8.25 -5.47
CA SER A 456 -16.25 8.90 -5.25
C SER A 456 -16.40 10.39 -5.59
N VAL A 457 -16.24 11.25 -4.59
CA VAL A 457 -16.06 12.68 -4.81
C VAL A 457 -14.65 12.83 -5.37
N LEU A 458 -14.52 13.16 -6.66
CA LEU A 458 -13.24 13.26 -7.35
C LEU A 458 -12.52 14.56 -7.03
N PHE A 459 -13.28 15.63 -6.90
CA PHE A 459 -12.78 16.98 -6.68
C PHE A 459 -13.68 17.72 -5.70
N ASP A 460 -13.07 18.28 -4.65
CA ASP A 460 -13.70 19.18 -3.68
C ASP A 460 -12.62 20.12 -3.12
N ALA A 461 -12.35 21.21 -3.84
CA ALA A 461 -11.21 22.09 -3.58
C ALA A 461 -11.66 23.54 -3.37
N PRO A 462 -12.28 23.87 -2.22
CA PRO A 462 -12.86 25.18 -1.98
C PRO A 462 -11.86 26.36 -2.02
N GLY A 463 -10.56 26.06 -1.90
CA GLY A 463 -9.47 27.03 -1.93
C GLY A 463 -8.74 27.20 -3.27
N MET A 464 -9.01 26.36 -4.26
CA MET A 464 -8.37 26.44 -5.58
C MET A 464 -9.09 27.42 -6.51
N ALA A 465 -8.89 28.72 -6.31
CA ALA A 465 -9.43 29.74 -7.20
C ALA A 465 -8.68 29.74 -8.55
N GLY A 466 -9.38 29.47 -9.65
CA GLY A 466 -8.79 29.48 -10.99
C GLY A 466 -9.58 28.71 -12.03
N ALA A 467 -9.24 28.91 -13.30
CA ALA A 467 -9.92 28.26 -14.42
C ALA A 467 -9.61 26.77 -14.49
N TYR A 468 -10.60 25.96 -14.88
CA TYR A 468 -10.37 24.54 -15.14
C TYR A 468 -9.53 24.36 -16.42
N PRO A 469 -8.46 23.54 -16.42
CA PRO A 469 -7.63 23.36 -17.60
C PRO A 469 -8.29 22.42 -18.61
N ALA A 470 -8.13 22.73 -19.89
CA ALA A 470 -8.56 21.84 -20.96
C ALA A 470 -7.83 20.48 -20.86
N ASN A 471 -8.58 19.39 -21.08
CA ASN A 471 -8.08 18.00 -21.06
C ASN A 471 -7.40 17.57 -19.74
N PHE A 472 -7.68 18.25 -18.63
CA PHE A 472 -7.17 17.82 -17.33
C PHE A 472 -7.86 16.53 -16.90
N ALA A 473 -7.06 15.55 -16.46
CA ALA A 473 -7.51 14.25 -16.02
C ALA A 473 -7.53 14.19 -14.49
N MET A 474 -8.59 13.64 -13.92
CA MET A 474 -8.74 13.37 -12.49
C MET A 474 -8.97 11.89 -12.27
N THR A 475 -8.45 11.31 -11.19
CA THR A 475 -8.54 9.87 -10.92
C THR A 475 -9.21 9.54 -9.59
N SER A 476 -9.60 8.27 -9.45
CA SER A 476 -10.12 7.67 -8.23
C SER A 476 -9.59 6.26 -8.06
N THR A 477 -9.19 5.95 -6.82
CA THR A 477 -8.85 4.60 -6.36
C THR A 477 -10.07 3.83 -5.88
N ALA A 478 -11.15 4.51 -5.45
CA ALA A 478 -12.24 3.95 -4.65
C ALA A 478 -13.00 2.74 -5.25
N PHE A 479 -12.86 2.50 -6.55
CA PHE A 479 -13.59 1.47 -7.28
C PHE A 479 -12.82 0.14 -7.43
N LEU A 480 -11.68 -0.02 -6.74
CA LEU A 480 -10.86 -1.24 -6.80
C LEU A 480 -11.72 -2.50 -6.62
N GLY A 481 -11.58 -3.46 -7.53
CA GLY A 481 -12.30 -4.74 -7.53
C GLY A 481 -13.74 -4.69 -8.05
N GLU A 482 -14.28 -3.53 -8.41
CA GLU A 482 -15.62 -3.44 -9.00
C GLU A 482 -15.64 -3.84 -10.48
N SER A 483 -16.80 -4.29 -10.97
CA SER A 483 -16.99 -4.54 -12.39
C SER A 483 -17.13 -3.25 -13.19
N SER A 484 -16.50 -3.18 -14.35
CA SER A 484 -16.68 -2.08 -15.29
C SER A 484 -18.10 -1.98 -15.86
N GLN A 485 -18.90 -3.05 -15.79
CA GLN A 485 -20.18 -3.15 -16.49
C GLN A 485 -21.29 -2.30 -15.84
N GLY A 486 -21.96 -1.49 -16.66
CA GLY A 486 -23.20 -0.80 -16.28
C GLY A 486 -23.15 0.70 -16.48
N ASP A 487 -24.10 1.41 -15.89
CA ASP A 487 -24.23 2.86 -16.03
C ASP A 487 -23.36 3.58 -14.98
N TRP A 488 -22.29 4.23 -15.44
CA TRP A 488 -21.46 5.13 -14.64
C TRP A 488 -22.00 6.55 -14.73
N MET A 489 -22.14 7.22 -13.58
CA MET A 489 -22.77 8.54 -13.52
C MET A 489 -21.80 9.59 -12.98
N LEU A 490 -21.49 10.61 -13.77
CA LEU A 490 -20.83 11.83 -13.31
C LEU A 490 -21.89 12.83 -12.86
N THR A 491 -21.71 13.42 -11.69
CA THR A 491 -22.47 14.58 -11.21
C THR A 491 -21.53 15.74 -10.95
N VAL A 492 -21.84 16.89 -11.53
CA VAL A 492 -21.13 18.15 -11.32
C VAL A 492 -22.07 19.10 -10.59
N ASN A 493 -21.61 19.62 -9.46
CA ASN A 493 -22.34 20.60 -8.66
C ASN A 493 -21.57 21.91 -8.63
N ASP A 494 -22.29 23.03 -8.73
CA ASP A 494 -21.79 24.37 -8.47
C ASP A 494 -22.45 24.88 -7.18
N THR A 495 -21.64 25.00 -6.14
CA THR A 495 -22.07 25.32 -4.77
C THR A 495 -21.85 26.78 -4.40
N LYS A 496 -21.27 27.59 -5.29
CA LYS A 496 -21.04 29.01 -5.07
C LYS A 496 -21.93 29.84 -6.00
N ALA A 497 -22.22 31.07 -5.55
CA ALA A 497 -22.96 32.07 -6.34
C ALA A 497 -22.03 33.27 -6.50
N ASP A 498 -21.02 33.12 -7.36
CA ASP A 498 -19.86 34.00 -7.46
C ASP A 498 -19.79 34.77 -8.80
N GLY A 499 -20.68 34.49 -9.75
CA GLY A 499 -20.68 35.11 -11.07
C GLY A 499 -20.01 34.25 -12.14
N ALA A 500 -19.34 33.15 -11.78
CA ALA A 500 -18.65 32.28 -12.72
C ALA A 500 -19.64 31.43 -13.51
N THR A 501 -19.39 31.29 -14.81
CA THR A 501 -20.23 30.43 -15.67
C THR A 501 -19.55 29.07 -15.80
N VAL A 502 -20.29 28.00 -15.56
CA VAL A 502 -19.79 26.63 -15.63
C VAL A 502 -20.46 25.91 -16.80
N ASP A 503 -19.72 25.72 -17.88
CA ASP A 503 -20.19 25.05 -19.09
C ASP A 503 -19.59 23.64 -19.18
N LEU A 504 -20.44 22.61 -19.05
CA LEU A 504 -20.07 21.20 -19.23
C LEU A 504 -20.54 20.71 -20.61
N ASP A 505 -19.62 20.58 -21.54
CA ASP A 505 -19.89 20.15 -22.91
C ASP A 505 -19.83 18.62 -23.06
N GLY A 506 -18.99 17.95 -22.30
CA GLY A 506 -18.85 16.50 -22.31
C GLY A 506 -17.85 15.97 -21.30
N TRP A 507 -17.74 14.64 -21.23
CA TRP A 507 -16.75 13.97 -20.41
C TRP A 507 -16.39 12.59 -20.96
N THR A 508 -15.18 12.16 -20.63
CA THR A 508 -14.63 10.83 -20.93
C THR A 508 -14.41 10.08 -19.62
N LEU A 509 -14.67 8.79 -19.61
CA LEU A 509 -14.36 7.86 -18.53
C LEU A 509 -13.40 6.79 -19.05
N ASN A 510 -12.23 6.68 -18.43
CA ASN A 510 -11.30 5.57 -18.61
C ASN A 510 -11.31 4.71 -17.36
N LEU A 511 -11.59 3.41 -17.51
CA LEU A 511 -11.47 2.43 -16.43
C LEU A 511 -10.28 1.53 -16.72
N TYR A 512 -9.31 1.56 -15.83
CA TYR A 512 -8.06 0.80 -15.87
C TYR A 512 -8.18 -0.42 -14.98
N GLY A 513 -7.68 -1.56 -15.44
CA GLY A 513 -7.48 -2.72 -14.56
C GLY A 513 -7.23 -4.02 -15.30
N ALA A 514 -7.41 -5.14 -14.59
CA ALA A 514 -7.24 -6.48 -15.12
C ALA A 514 -8.46 -6.96 -15.93
N ALA A 515 -8.24 -7.99 -16.76
CA ALA A 515 -9.34 -8.71 -17.38
C ALA A 515 -10.24 -9.32 -16.30
N ALA A 516 -11.56 -9.14 -16.42
CA ALA A 516 -12.49 -9.85 -15.56
C ALA A 516 -12.42 -11.36 -15.84
N THR A 517 -12.15 -12.14 -14.80
CA THR A 517 -12.06 -13.61 -14.83
C THR A 517 -13.11 -14.22 -13.93
N ASP A 518 -13.39 -15.51 -14.14
CA ASP A 518 -14.16 -16.29 -13.17
C ASP A 518 -13.28 -16.66 -11.95
N ASP A 519 -11.96 -16.76 -12.14
CA ASP A 519 -10.97 -16.98 -11.08
C ASP A 519 -10.95 -15.80 -10.09
N THR A 520 -11.27 -16.06 -8.82
CA THR A 520 -11.47 -15.03 -7.80
C THR A 520 -10.55 -15.21 -6.59
N ARG A 521 -9.87 -14.13 -6.17
CA ARG A 521 -9.11 -14.07 -4.91
C ARG A 521 -9.90 -13.37 -3.82
N TYR A 522 -10.26 -14.08 -2.77
CA TYR A 522 -10.92 -13.58 -1.57
C TYR A 522 -9.88 -13.28 -0.49
N VAL A 523 -9.62 -12.01 -0.21
CA VAL A 523 -8.62 -11.57 0.76
C VAL A 523 -9.27 -11.27 2.10
N TYR A 524 -8.68 -11.82 3.17
CA TYR A 524 -9.10 -11.57 4.55
C TYR A 524 -7.96 -10.94 5.37
N THR A 525 -8.29 -9.94 6.18
CA THR A 525 -7.33 -9.22 7.05
C THR A 525 -7.75 -9.30 8.53
N ASN A 526 -6.92 -8.78 9.43
CA ASN A 526 -7.24 -8.61 10.85
C ASN A 526 -8.43 -7.64 11.12
N GLU A 527 -9.05 -7.08 10.08
CA GLU A 527 -10.28 -6.29 10.21
C GLU A 527 -11.55 -7.13 9.97
N TYR A 528 -11.41 -8.36 9.48
CA TYR A 528 -12.54 -9.20 9.09
C TYR A 528 -13.56 -9.35 10.22
N GLY A 529 -13.10 -9.64 11.45
CA GLY A 529 -13.99 -9.81 12.59
C GLY A 529 -14.85 -8.58 12.89
N THR A 530 -14.27 -7.38 12.71
CA THR A 530 -14.97 -6.11 12.90
C THR A 530 -16.04 -5.90 11.83
N TYR A 531 -15.71 -6.09 10.55
CA TYR A 531 -16.66 -5.86 9.46
C TYR A 531 -17.75 -6.93 9.39
N ALA A 532 -17.44 -8.20 9.65
CA ALA A 532 -18.44 -9.26 9.71
C ALA A 532 -19.45 -9.06 10.86
N ALA A 533 -19.03 -8.43 11.96
CA ALA A 533 -19.94 -8.07 13.05
C ALA A 533 -20.88 -6.91 12.68
N GLN A 534 -20.43 -5.97 11.84
CA GLN A 534 -21.23 -4.85 11.35
C GLN A 534 -22.20 -5.26 10.23
N ASP A 535 -21.74 -6.11 9.32
CA ASP A 535 -22.52 -6.68 8.23
C ASP A 535 -22.36 -8.21 8.17
N PRO A 536 -23.30 -8.96 8.77
CA PRO A 536 -23.27 -10.42 8.77
C PRO A 536 -23.36 -11.06 7.37
N SER A 537 -23.72 -10.32 6.32
CA SER A 537 -23.74 -10.87 4.95
C SER A 537 -22.34 -11.25 4.46
N ARG A 538 -21.29 -10.63 5.02
CA ARG A 538 -19.87 -10.92 4.77
C ARG A 538 -19.40 -12.31 5.21
N THR A 539 -20.26 -13.07 5.87
CA THR A 539 -19.94 -14.42 6.36
C THR A 539 -20.24 -15.51 5.35
N LEU A 540 -20.92 -15.19 4.24
CA LEU A 540 -21.28 -16.16 3.20
C LEU A 540 -20.45 -15.92 1.95
N LEU A 541 -19.62 -16.89 1.58
CA LEU A 541 -18.89 -16.88 0.32
C LEU A 541 -19.68 -17.69 -0.72
N VAL A 542 -19.89 -17.10 -1.89
CA VAL A 542 -20.55 -17.76 -3.03
C VAL A 542 -19.66 -17.64 -4.25
N ASP A 543 -19.06 -18.76 -4.64
CA ASP A 543 -18.45 -18.94 -5.94
C ASP A 543 -19.06 -20.15 -6.65
N LEU A 544 -19.01 -20.21 -7.99
CA LEU A 544 -19.56 -21.29 -8.80
C LEU A 544 -18.62 -21.80 -9.89
N THR A 545 -17.61 -21.02 -10.29
CA THR A 545 -16.78 -21.29 -11.46
C THR A 545 -15.46 -20.56 -11.33
N GLY A 546 -14.37 -21.18 -11.79
CA GLY A 546 -13.05 -20.57 -11.75
C GLY A 546 -12.06 -21.49 -11.06
N THR A 547 -10.87 -20.97 -10.81
CA THR A 547 -9.91 -21.47 -9.82
C THR A 547 -9.78 -20.40 -8.76
N ASP A 548 -10.36 -20.66 -7.60
CA ASP A 548 -10.61 -19.62 -6.60
C ASP A 548 -9.70 -19.78 -5.39
N THR A 549 -9.31 -18.65 -4.81
CA THR A 549 -8.36 -18.57 -3.70
C THR A 549 -9.01 -17.90 -2.50
N ILE A 550 -9.02 -18.56 -1.34
CA ILE A 550 -9.13 -17.87 -0.05
C ILE A 550 -7.73 -17.54 0.41
N ASN A 551 -7.42 -16.25 0.54
CA ASN A 551 -6.15 -15.76 1.03
C ASN A 551 -6.35 -15.02 2.36
N ALA A 552 -6.02 -15.69 3.46
CA ALA A 552 -6.01 -15.17 4.81
C ALA A 552 -4.58 -14.97 5.34
N SER A 553 -3.57 -14.94 4.46
CA SER A 553 -2.18 -14.67 4.87
C SER A 553 -1.97 -13.35 5.63
N PRO A 554 -2.76 -12.27 5.43
CA PRO A 554 -2.66 -11.07 6.25
C PRO A 554 -3.14 -11.23 7.71
N VAL A 555 -3.76 -12.35 8.06
CA VAL A 555 -4.32 -12.59 9.38
C VAL A 555 -3.24 -13.12 10.33
N THR A 556 -3.15 -12.55 11.53
CA THR A 556 -2.13 -12.95 12.53
C THR A 556 -2.65 -13.94 13.57
N ALA A 557 -3.98 -14.03 13.70
CA ALA A 557 -4.64 -14.98 14.60
C ALA A 557 -4.87 -16.34 13.91
N GLY A 558 -4.89 -17.41 14.71
CA GLY A 558 -5.18 -18.76 14.22
C GLY A 558 -6.54 -18.86 13.52
N SER A 559 -6.52 -19.31 12.29
CA SER A 559 -7.64 -19.56 11.39
C SER A 559 -7.96 -21.06 11.34
N ALA A 560 -9.24 -21.40 11.20
CA ALA A 560 -9.70 -22.77 11.03
C ALA A 560 -10.61 -22.82 9.79
N VAL A 561 -10.02 -23.09 8.64
CA VAL A 561 -10.69 -22.99 7.35
C VAL A 561 -10.92 -24.38 6.76
N THR A 562 -12.15 -24.66 6.38
CA THR A 562 -12.50 -25.82 5.58
C THR A 562 -12.99 -25.42 4.21
N LEU A 563 -12.52 -26.12 3.18
CA LEU A 563 -12.95 -25.97 1.81
C LEU A 563 -14.22 -26.78 1.50
N ALA A 564 -14.82 -27.44 2.50
CA ALA A 564 -16.06 -28.19 2.36
C ALA A 564 -17.30 -27.30 2.55
N PRO A 565 -18.18 -27.17 1.53
CA PRO A 565 -19.38 -26.35 1.62
C PRO A 565 -20.33 -26.68 2.78
N GLY A 566 -20.96 -25.64 3.33
CA GLY A 566 -21.95 -25.75 4.39
C GLY A 566 -21.37 -26.00 5.79
N THR A 567 -20.05 -25.98 5.94
CA THR A 567 -19.36 -26.01 7.24
C THR A 567 -18.93 -24.60 7.62
N VAL A 568 -18.86 -24.33 8.93
CA VAL A 568 -18.39 -23.04 9.45
C VAL A 568 -16.88 -23.08 9.60
N SER A 569 -16.21 -22.24 8.83
CA SER A 569 -14.81 -21.86 8.99
C SER A 569 -14.69 -20.67 9.95
N LEU A 570 -13.51 -20.45 10.51
CA LEU A 570 -13.16 -19.28 11.31
C LEU A 570 -11.92 -18.60 10.72
N ILE A 571 -12.01 -17.31 10.44
CA ILE A 571 -10.88 -16.45 10.06
C ILE A 571 -10.94 -15.24 11.00
N ASP A 572 -9.82 -14.88 11.63
CA ASP A 572 -9.78 -13.79 12.63
C ASP A 572 -10.89 -13.91 13.71
N GLY A 573 -11.21 -15.15 14.11
CA GLY A 573 -12.28 -15.45 15.06
C GLY A 573 -13.72 -15.25 14.55
N ALA A 574 -13.93 -14.76 13.32
CA ALA A 574 -15.24 -14.59 12.70
C ALA A 574 -15.56 -15.71 11.69
N ALA A 575 -16.87 -15.96 11.51
CA ALA A 575 -17.36 -17.10 10.74
C ALA A 575 -17.33 -16.83 9.24
N VAL A 576 -16.74 -17.75 8.46
CA VAL A 576 -16.89 -17.82 7.00
C VAL A 576 -17.59 -19.13 6.66
N VAL A 577 -18.58 -19.09 5.77
CA VAL A 577 -19.32 -20.25 5.31
C VAL A 577 -19.34 -20.26 3.80
N LEU A 578 -18.82 -21.35 3.21
CA LEU A 578 -18.95 -21.59 1.78
C LEU A 578 -20.38 -22.05 1.46
N ALA A 579 -21.05 -21.35 0.55
CA ALA A 579 -22.39 -21.71 0.10
C ALA A 579 -22.43 -23.07 -0.61
N PRO A 580 -23.59 -23.75 -0.68
CA PRO A 580 -23.70 -24.98 -1.46
C PRO A 580 -23.27 -24.75 -2.91
N LEU A 581 -22.50 -25.72 -3.46
CA LEU A 581 -21.92 -25.70 -4.81
C LEU A 581 -20.71 -24.78 -5.00
N THR A 582 -20.29 -24.05 -3.97
CA THR A 582 -19.01 -23.34 -4.00
C THR A 582 -17.86 -24.31 -3.94
N THR A 583 -16.90 -24.11 -4.84
CA THR A 583 -15.64 -24.86 -4.89
C THR A 583 -14.54 -23.81 -4.76
N ILE A 584 -13.57 -24.09 -3.89
CA ILE A 584 -12.38 -23.26 -3.70
C ILE A 584 -11.21 -24.23 -3.86
N GLU A 585 -10.26 -23.88 -4.71
CA GLU A 585 -9.11 -24.70 -5.07
C GLU A 585 -7.89 -24.33 -4.21
N ASN A 586 -7.73 -23.05 -3.88
CA ASN A 586 -6.55 -22.55 -3.19
C ASN A 586 -6.89 -21.95 -1.81
N LEU A 587 -6.03 -22.23 -0.84
CA LEU A 587 -6.12 -21.70 0.52
C LEU A 587 -4.74 -21.30 1.03
N ALA A 588 -4.59 -20.05 1.41
CA ALA A 588 -3.44 -19.55 2.15
C ALA A 588 -3.89 -19.01 3.51
N THR A 589 -3.22 -19.40 4.59
CA THR A 589 -3.41 -18.84 5.93
C THR A 589 -2.13 -18.13 6.41
N GLY A 590 -2.11 -17.66 7.66
CA GLY A 590 -1.33 -16.50 8.09
C GLY A 590 -0.25 -16.82 9.11
N ASP A 591 -0.09 -15.94 10.11
CA ASP A 591 0.95 -16.09 11.15
C ASP A 591 0.46 -16.88 12.39
N GLY A 592 -0.78 -17.38 12.36
CA GLY A 592 -1.41 -18.10 13.45
C GLY A 592 -1.17 -19.60 13.38
N ASN A 593 -1.48 -20.32 14.46
CA ASN A 593 -1.54 -21.78 14.38
C ASN A 593 -2.86 -22.19 13.73
N ASP A 594 -2.78 -22.59 12.47
CA ASP A 594 -3.91 -22.72 11.57
C ASP A 594 -4.38 -24.17 11.40
N LEU A 595 -5.67 -24.35 11.14
CA LEU A 595 -6.29 -25.63 10.77
C LEU A 595 -6.88 -25.51 9.38
N LEU A 596 -6.27 -26.17 8.41
CA LEU A 596 -6.73 -26.20 7.03
C LEU A 596 -7.36 -27.57 6.77
N VAL A 597 -8.59 -27.59 6.29
CA VAL A 597 -9.33 -28.82 5.97
C VAL A 597 -9.74 -28.80 4.51
N ASP A 598 -9.10 -29.68 3.76
CA ASP A 598 -9.25 -29.84 2.33
C ASP A 598 -10.63 -30.40 1.90
N ASN A 599 -10.95 -30.34 0.60
CA ASN A 599 -12.18 -30.90 0.02
C ASN A 599 -11.91 -32.11 -0.92
N ASP A 600 -12.74 -32.34 -1.94
CA ASP A 600 -12.61 -33.48 -2.85
C ASP A 600 -11.98 -33.09 -4.21
N ALA A 601 -11.66 -31.80 -4.42
CA ALA A 601 -11.04 -31.24 -5.62
C ALA A 601 -9.50 -31.39 -5.57
N ASP A 602 -8.82 -30.90 -6.61
CA ASP A 602 -7.36 -30.83 -6.62
C ASP A 602 -6.97 -29.46 -6.05
N ASN A 603 -6.35 -29.45 -4.87
CA ASN A 603 -6.22 -28.24 -4.06
C ASN A 603 -4.76 -27.80 -3.82
N SER A 604 -4.56 -26.49 -3.55
CA SER A 604 -3.28 -25.94 -3.09
C SER A 604 -3.44 -25.25 -1.74
N LEU A 605 -2.82 -25.80 -0.70
CA LEU A 605 -2.90 -25.31 0.69
C LEU A 605 -1.53 -24.82 1.16
N TYR A 606 -1.50 -23.62 1.73
CA TYR A 606 -0.33 -23.02 2.37
C TYR A 606 -0.69 -22.59 3.81
N GLY A 607 -0.01 -23.16 4.80
CA GLY A 607 -0.23 -22.91 6.23
C GLY A 607 0.20 -21.51 6.68
N GLY A 608 1.37 -21.06 6.20
CA GLY A 608 1.94 -19.79 6.61
C GLY A 608 2.94 -19.99 7.74
N ARG A 609 3.02 -19.04 8.68
CA ARG A 609 3.86 -19.17 9.88
C ARG A 609 3.00 -19.70 11.01
N GLY A 610 3.55 -20.54 11.87
CA GLY A 610 2.81 -21.08 13.02
C GLY A 610 2.98 -22.59 13.11
N ASP A 611 2.37 -23.22 14.09
CA ASP A 611 2.32 -24.69 14.15
C ASP A 611 1.00 -25.17 13.52
N ASP A 612 1.03 -25.52 12.24
CA ASP A 612 -0.18 -25.71 11.43
C ASP A 612 -0.61 -27.17 11.29
N VAL A 613 -1.90 -27.34 11.02
CA VAL A 613 -2.51 -28.65 10.81
C VAL A 613 -3.29 -28.68 9.50
N LEU A 614 -2.79 -29.45 8.53
CA LEU A 614 -3.38 -29.61 7.21
C LEU A 614 -4.05 -30.99 7.10
N MET A 615 -5.38 -31.03 7.04
CA MET A 615 -6.17 -32.27 6.96
C MET A 615 -6.51 -32.59 5.51
N THR A 616 -6.03 -33.73 5.01
CA THR A 616 -6.15 -34.12 3.60
C THR A 616 -7.54 -34.65 3.23
N GLY A 617 -8.02 -34.28 2.04
CA GLY A 617 -9.22 -34.81 1.40
C GLY A 617 -8.90 -35.74 0.23
N ARG A 618 -9.75 -35.73 -0.80
CA ARG A 618 -9.48 -36.44 -2.08
C ARG A 618 -8.79 -35.50 -3.06
N GLY A 619 -8.55 -35.94 -4.29
CA GLY A 619 -7.86 -35.16 -5.30
C GLY A 619 -6.34 -35.22 -5.19
N ASP A 620 -5.68 -34.64 -6.17
CA ASP A 620 -4.24 -34.47 -6.21
C ASP A 620 -3.89 -33.07 -5.69
N ASP A 621 -3.32 -32.98 -4.47
CA ASP A 621 -3.09 -31.68 -3.80
C ASP A 621 -1.63 -31.34 -3.61
N SER A 622 -1.38 -30.04 -3.49
CA SER A 622 -0.16 -29.45 -2.95
C SER A 622 -0.42 -28.94 -1.54
N LEU A 623 0.39 -29.38 -0.57
CA LEU A 623 0.29 -29.02 0.84
C LEU A 623 1.66 -28.50 1.29
N ASP A 624 1.71 -27.24 1.69
CA ASP A 624 2.92 -26.62 2.23
C ASP A 624 2.62 -26.07 3.63
N GLY A 625 3.33 -26.58 4.65
CA GLY A 625 3.16 -26.12 6.03
C GLY A 625 3.69 -24.71 6.27
N GLY A 626 4.70 -24.28 5.50
CA GLY A 626 5.40 -23.02 5.74
C GLY A 626 6.36 -23.09 6.94
N PRO A 627 6.74 -21.94 7.52
CA PRO A 627 7.63 -21.91 8.68
C PRO A 627 6.94 -22.30 9.99
N GLY A 628 7.37 -23.41 10.61
CA GLY A 628 6.94 -23.76 11.96
C GLY A 628 7.10 -25.24 12.27
N PHE A 629 6.23 -25.79 13.11
CA PHE A 629 6.07 -27.23 13.28
C PHE A 629 4.71 -27.67 12.74
N ASP A 630 4.73 -28.30 11.58
CA ASP A 630 3.51 -28.55 10.81
C ASP A 630 3.16 -30.03 10.72
N VAL A 631 1.86 -30.30 10.66
CA VAL A 631 1.31 -31.66 10.65
C VAL A 631 0.33 -31.84 9.51
N VAL A 632 0.62 -32.80 8.63
CA VAL A 632 -0.35 -33.27 7.62
C VAL A 632 -1.11 -34.49 8.14
N GLY A 633 -2.43 -34.37 8.24
CA GLY A 633 -3.34 -35.38 8.76
C GLY A 633 -4.03 -36.20 7.66
N PHE A 634 -3.90 -37.52 7.75
CA PHE A 634 -4.50 -38.51 6.86
C PHE A 634 -5.62 -39.29 7.58
N PRO A 635 -6.82 -39.43 6.98
CA PRO A 635 -7.97 -40.03 7.65
C PRO A 635 -7.89 -41.55 7.81
N ASN A 636 -7.03 -42.26 7.06
CA ASN A 636 -6.89 -43.72 7.12
C ASN A 636 -5.59 -44.16 7.82
N ILE A 637 -5.41 -45.47 7.97
CA ILE A 637 -4.22 -46.04 8.59
C ILE A 637 -2.99 -45.95 7.67
N TYR A 638 -1.79 -45.92 8.25
CA TYR A 638 -0.52 -45.79 7.52
C TYR A 638 -0.35 -46.81 6.36
N ALA A 639 -0.88 -48.03 6.53
CA ALA A 639 -0.76 -49.10 5.55
C ALA A 639 -1.54 -48.86 4.23
N ASP A 640 -2.49 -47.92 4.23
CA ASP A 640 -3.32 -47.62 3.06
C ASP A 640 -2.63 -46.65 2.08
N TYR A 641 -1.48 -46.10 2.47
CA TYR A 641 -0.76 -45.08 1.72
C TYR A 641 0.57 -45.62 1.15
N THR A 642 0.92 -45.12 -0.02
CA THR A 642 2.25 -45.27 -0.60
C THR A 642 2.99 -43.94 -0.47
N ILE A 643 4.05 -43.95 0.33
CA ILE A 643 4.88 -42.78 0.59
C ILE A 643 6.14 -42.87 -0.27
N GLY A 644 6.46 -41.80 -0.97
CA GLY A 644 7.62 -41.70 -1.85
C GLY A 644 8.12 -40.28 -1.96
N THR A 645 8.94 -40.04 -2.97
CA THR A 645 9.31 -38.69 -3.39
C THR A 645 9.12 -38.57 -4.88
N ASP A 646 8.71 -37.39 -5.35
CA ASP A 646 8.77 -37.02 -6.76
C ASP A 646 9.57 -35.72 -6.89
N THR A 647 10.57 -35.72 -7.78
CA THR A 647 11.53 -34.60 -7.95
C THR A 647 12.20 -34.10 -6.66
N GLY A 648 12.20 -34.90 -5.59
CA GLY A 648 12.78 -34.54 -4.28
C GLY A 648 11.77 -34.02 -3.26
N VAL A 649 10.50 -33.83 -3.64
CA VAL A 649 9.39 -33.45 -2.76
C VAL A 649 8.69 -34.70 -2.24
N LEU A 650 8.24 -34.69 -0.99
CA LEU A 650 7.54 -35.81 -0.36
C LEU A 650 6.19 -36.03 -1.04
N THR A 651 5.86 -37.27 -1.37
CA THR A 651 4.56 -37.64 -1.94
C THR A 651 3.90 -38.73 -1.11
N VAL A 652 2.60 -38.57 -0.83
CA VAL A 652 1.77 -39.57 -0.15
C VAL A 652 0.57 -39.87 -1.03
N SER A 653 0.49 -41.09 -1.54
CA SER A 653 -0.52 -41.49 -2.52
C SER A 653 -1.45 -42.59 -2.00
N SER A 654 -2.71 -42.55 -2.40
CA SER A 654 -3.70 -43.59 -2.11
C SER A 654 -4.74 -43.67 -3.23
N GLN A 655 -5.84 -44.39 -3.02
CA GLN A 655 -7.00 -44.34 -3.94
C GLN A 655 -7.72 -42.98 -3.93
N ALA A 656 -7.46 -42.14 -2.92
CA ALA A 656 -8.04 -40.81 -2.83
C ALA A 656 -7.33 -39.77 -3.72
N GLY A 657 -6.12 -40.07 -4.22
CA GLY A 657 -5.27 -39.14 -4.97
C GLY A 657 -3.84 -39.11 -4.43
N VAL A 658 -3.04 -38.18 -4.94
CA VAL A 658 -1.63 -37.94 -4.61
C VAL A 658 -1.47 -36.62 -3.89
N LYS A 659 -0.87 -36.64 -2.69
CA LYS A 659 -0.55 -35.43 -1.93
C LYS A 659 0.93 -35.12 -2.06
N THR A 660 1.25 -33.92 -2.54
CA THR A 660 2.61 -33.37 -2.62
C THR A 660 2.82 -32.49 -1.41
N ILE A 661 3.85 -32.79 -0.60
CA ILE A 661 4.02 -32.19 0.73
C ILE A 661 5.38 -31.52 0.86
N ALA A 662 5.37 -30.25 1.26
CA ALA A 662 6.55 -29.44 1.55
C ALA A 662 6.46 -28.84 2.97
N ASN A 663 7.62 -28.54 3.57
CA ASN A 663 7.75 -27.88 4.88
C ASN A 663 6.81 -28.43 5.96
N VAL A 664 6.90 -29.73 6.23
CA VAL A 664 6.07 -30.42 7.22
C VAL A 664 6.93 -31.36 8.05
N GLU A 665 6.79 -31.32 9.37
CA GLU A 665 7.59 -32.10 10.31
C GLU A 665 6.98 -33.47 10.60
N ALA A 666 5.65 -33.60 10.56
CA ALA A 666 4.96 -34.83 10.91
C ALA A 666 3.78 -35.20 10.01
N LEU A 667 3.63 -36.49 9.74
CA LEU A 667 2.47 -37.08 9.08
C LEU A 667 1.64 -37.85 10.12
N SER A 668 0.40 -37.44 10.32
CA SER A 668 -0.52 -38.07 11.26
C SER A 668 -1.51 -38.98 10.53
N PHE A 669 -1.42 -40.28 10.76
CA PHE A 669 -2.36 -41.29 10.24
C PHE A 669 -3.29 -41.77 11.36
N ALA A 670 -4.41 -42.40 11.00
CA ALA A 670 -5.40 -42.85 11.98
C ALA A 670 -4.86 -43.81 13.06
N ASP A 671 -3.75 -44.54 12.80
CA ASP A 671 -3.13 -45.49 13.74
C ASP A 671 -1.80 -45.03 14.33
N ARG A 672 -1.17 -43.95 13.83
CA ARG A 672 0.16 -43.49 14.26
C ARG A 672 0.53 -42.12 13.71
N VAL A 673 1.53 -41.49 14.33
CA VAL A 673 2.23 -40.31 13.77
C VAL A 673 3.64 -40.73 13.36
N VAL A 674 4.11 -40.25 12.21
CA VAL A 674 5.43 -40.53 11.65
C VAL A 674 6.14 -39.20 11.34
N PRO A 675 7.37 -38.96 11.81
CA PRO A 675 8.16 -37.81 11.38
C PRO A 675 8.32 -37.82 9.85
N ALA A 676 8.13 -36.68 9.19
CA ALA A 676 8.21 -36.60 7.72
C ALA A 676 9.60 -37.02 7.20
N THR A 677 10.65 -36.70 7.95
CA THR A 677 12.04 -37.13 7.68
C THR A 677 12.23 -38.65 7.73
N ASP A 678 11.43 -39.35 8.54
CA ASP A 678 11.46 -40.80 8.68
C ASP A 678 10.46 -41.50 7.74
N ALA A 679 9.55 -40.76 7.09
CA ALA A 679 8.48 -41.32 6.28
C ALA A 679 8.99 -42.13 5.07
N LEU A 680 10.19 -41.80 4.56
CA LEU A 680 10.87 -42.51 3.48
C LEU A 680 11.66 -43.74 3.94
N THR A 681 11.85 -43.95 5.25
CA THR A 681 12.66 -45.05 5.80
C THR A 681 11.93 -46.39 5.81
N ARG A 682 10.85 -46.53 5.03
CA ARG A 682 10.20 -47.80 4.74
C ARG A 682 11.20 -48.73 4.08
N THR A 683 11.98 -49.47 4.88
CA THR A 683 12.47 -50.77 4.45
C THR A 683 11.26 -51.65 4.33
N ASP A 684 10.69 -51.72 3.11
CA ASP A 684 9.79 -52.79 2.76
C ASP A 684 10.39 -54.09 3.27
N LEU A 685 9.75 -54.70 4.27
CA LEU A 685 9.95 -56.11 4.54
C LEU A 685 9.44 -56.81 3.29
N GLY A 686 10.35 -57.01 2.35
CA GLY A 686 10.12 -57.69 1.11
C GLY A 686 9.41 -59.00 1.41
N ASN A 687 8.27 -59.19 0.73
CA ASN A 687 7.80 -60.47 0.26
C ASN A 687 8.07 -61.66 1.18
N THR A 688 7.15 -61.94 2.09
CA THR A 688 6.88 -63.33 2.47
C THR A 688 5.40 -63.63 2.36
N ASN A 689 5.00 -64.12 1.18
CA ASN A 689 4.03 -65.20 1.11
C ASN A 689 4.45 -66.30 2.11
N GLY A 690 3.75 -66.41 3.25
CA GLY A 690 4.05 -67.45 4.22
C GLY A 690 3.29 -67.37 5.55
N LEU A 691 2.17 -68.11 5.61
CA LEU A 691 1.65 -68.80 6.80
C LEU A 691 0.82 -68.03 7.86
N LEU A 692 -0.50 -68.20 7.74
CA LEU A 692 -1.41 -68.78 8.76
C LEU A 692 -1.33 -68.32 10.24
N ALA A 693 -2.37 -67.59 10.63
CA ALA A 693 -3.35 -67.92 11.68
C ALA A 693 -3.03 -67.79 13.20
N VAL A 694 -4.12 -67.44 13.92
CA VAL A 694 -4.44 -67.62 15.35
C VAL A 694 -3.77 -66.58 16.29
N VAL A 695 -4.39 -65.91 17.28
CA VAL A 695 -5.61 -66.03 18.11
C VAL A 695 -6.00 -64.59 18.53
N GLY A 696 -7.28 -64.20 18.56
CA GLY A 696 -8.02 -64.06 19.82
C GLY A 696 -8.60 -62.67 19.99
#